data_AF-A0A7C4LD68-F1
#
_entry.id   AF-A0A7C4LD68-F1
#
_cell.length_a   1.000
_cell.length_b   1.000
_cell.length_c   1.000
_cell.angle_alpha   90.00
_cell.angle_beta   90.00
_cell.angle_gamma   90.00
#
_symmetry.space_group_name_H-M   'P 1'
#
loop_
_entity.id
_entity.type
_entity.pdbx_description
1 polymer ?
#
loop_
_entity_poly.entity_id
_entity_poly.type
_entity_poly.pdbx_seq_one_letter_code
_entity_poly.pdbx_strand_id
1 'polypeptide(L)'
;MKPVATRLPASATGSVNWALWLGGALAAATLFLAAAGPDLAPADPLKENYIVFTETGFVKPPFAPFVVDGFWLGADEFGRDLFSRLLWAVRPTVTLVLVVAAVRLTLGLALGLAAGWSAGRTLDRVIRAALSIPVLLAALFVIAATGQRWGLWAFILGLAITGWADVARLVAEQTRLVKGQRFVEAARALGASEAQIIGRHVLPHLLPFLWIWLALEASSALLATAGLGFLGYFINAIWIPVEDWVGVHAAGNPELGQMLSFSATSRQPWSALAAGSLVVLIVLGFNLLSDGLRRAFSPEQRGRPNRLAQGLAAQADRLSDQFFLALAEWQRMASWAGAASVLLAVIAGGSWWLWSQTSRQVMAAPVVTVPGNHLWGMARHDASATLYVPARGPATGETVWTYTDPAGLYPPVVAADGVLYAVSAQDGGSLLALSPEGALLWRSPIPDAAFPRDRGDFDRPVADYTLSVPALSEAGEIIVADGRGTVHAFAPAGHVRWTRPNPAPARLLTQPIIGLDGGIYLATDNHLIALAANGATRWQVTLPTYSYSLPVLRLSADGRLLTFQDFVVAADSGDTLAKAPTSVDLFIFGADGQLYLRRQAELEAWEIADGDVRVTPRVRLDARGLALSFGFSGDGGVLPGGRAWFLYSSPFGGSSKVVWADAAGQTTEVFDALRRGSPVLAIDQQRTMYLCDAFLGRPLVCAAYAPGGAPVWETTLSERGGVVLGGALTPGRLYVVDNHATLYALGDAAGP
;
A
#
# COMPACT_ATOMS: atom_id res chain seq x y z
N MET A 1 -6.08 65.80 61.67
CA MET A 1 -5.99 64.38 62.07
C MET A 1 -6.73 63.51 61.07
N LYS A 2 -6.00 62.80 60.19
CA LYS A 2 -6.35 61.52 59.56
C LYS A 2 -5.01 60.81 59.27
N PRO A 3 -4.85 59.52 59.59
CA PRO A 3 -3.54 58.91 59.74
C PRO A 3 -2.94 58.52 58.39
N VAL A 4 -1.61 58.70 58.30
CA VAL A 4 -0.73 58.12 57.28
C VAL A 4 -0.75 56.61 57.46
N ALA A 5 -1.35 55.89 56.51
CA ALA A 5 -1.27 54.43 56.46
C ALA A 5 0.03 54.02 55.74
N THR A 6 1.09 53.82 56.53
CA THR A 6 2.28 53.06 56.13
C THR A 6 1.87 51.62 55.82
N ARG A 7 1.75 51.28 54.53
CA ARG A 7 1.69 49.87 54.10
C ARG A 7 3.09 49.28 54.25
N LEU A 8 3.22 48.32 55.17
CA LEU A 8 4.40 47.47 55.30
C LEU A 8 4.71 46.77 53.95
N PRO A 9 6.00 46.56 53.61
CA PRO A 9 6.34 45.79 52.43
C PRO A 9 5.83 44.36 52.64
N ALA A 10 4.90 43.92 51.79
CA ALA A 10 4.51 42.53 51.73
C ALA A 10 5.79 41.71 51.48
N SER A 11 6.10 40.82 52.42
CA SER A 11 7.21 39.88 52.34
C SER A 11 7.23 39.21 50.98
N ALA A 12 8.34 39.37 50.26
CA ALA A 12 8.63 38.70 49.01
C ALA A 12 8.78 37.19 49.25
N THR A 13 7.66 36.47 49.38
CA THR A 13 7.66 35.03 49.12
C THR A 13 7.86 34.89 47.62
N GLY A 14 9.10 34.66 47.20
CA GLY A 14 9.46 34.42 45.81
C GLY A 14 8.60 33.27 45.28
N SER A 15 7.64 33.59 44.43
CA SER A 15 6.79 32.57 43.82
C SER A 15 7.68 31.65 42.99
N VAL A 16 7.73 30.38 43.39
CA VAL A 16 8.49 29.36 42.67
C VAL A 16 8.01 29.34 41.23
N ASN A 17 8.94 29.46 40.28
CA ASN A 17 8.64 29.41 38.85
C ASN A 17 8.30 27.98 38.43
N TRP A 18 7.10 27.52 38.79
CA TRP A 18 6.64 26.15 38.57
C TRP A 18 6.63 25.79 37.08
N ALA A 19 6.40 26.75 36.19
CA ALA A 19 6.43 26.53 34.74
C ALA A 19 7.84 26.15 34.27
N LEU A 20 8.88 26.81 34.80
CA LEU A 20 10.27 26.46 34.51
C LEU A 20 10.65 25.07 35.03
N TRP A 21 10.26 24.74 36.26
CA TRP A 21 10.58 23.43 36.85
C TRP A 21 9.84 22.29 36.17
N LEU A 22 8.52 22.41 35.98
CA LEU A 22 7.70 21.38 35.33
C LEU A 22 8.04 21.26 33.84
N GLY A 23 8.16 22.38 33.13
CA GLY A 23 8.55 22.40 31.73
C GLY A 23 9.96 21.85 31.52
N GLY A 24 10.91 22.24 32.39
CA GLY A 24 12.27 21.70 32.39
C GLY A 24 12.31 20.20 32.66
N ALA A 25 11.52 19.70 33.61
CA ALA A 25 11.42 18.27 33.89
C ALA A 25 10.84 17.48 32.71
N LEU A 26 9.77 17.97 32.09
CA LEU A 26 9.17 17.33 30.91
C LEU A 26 10.10 17.35 29.69
N ALA A 27 10.79 18.47 29.45
CA ALA A 27 11.78 18.57 28.39
C ALA A 27 12.97 17.63 28.63
N ALA A 28 13.47 17.55 29.88
CA ALA A 28 14.53 16.63 30.25
C ALA A 28 14.10 15.17 30.10
N ALA A 29 12.87 14.82 30.51
CA ALA A 29 12.31 13.48 30.29
C ALA A 29 12.18 13.15 28.80
N THR A 30 11.76 14.12 27.98
CA THR A 30 11.68 13.95 26.51
C THR A 30 13.06 13.69 25.90
N LEU A 31 14.08 14.46 26.29
CA LEU A 31 15.45 14.29 25.83
C LEU A 31 16.04 12.96 26.31
N PHE A 32 15.72 12.55 27.53
CA PHE A 32 16.10 11.24 28.07
C PHE A 32 15.46 10.11 27.27
N LEU A 33 14.15 10.17 26.98
CA LEU A 33 13.46 9.20 26.15
C LEU A 33 13.99 9.18 24.71
N ALA A 34 14.36 10.33 24.13
CA ALA A 34 15.01 10.37 22.83
C ALA A 34 16.39 9.67 22.84
N ALA A 35 17.14 9.79 23.94
CA ALA A 35 18.48 9.22 24.07
C ALA A 35 18.46 7.73 24.43
N ALA A 36 17.62 7.30 25.37
CA ALA A 36 17.61 5.94 25.93
C ALA A 36 16.39 5.11 25.53
N GLY A 37 15.36 5.71 24.93
CA GLY A 37 14.11 5.04 24.60
C GLY A 37 14.27 3.74 23.81
N PRO A 38 15.01 3.73 22.68
CA PRO A 38 15.25 2.50 21.92
C PRO A 38 15.86 1.35 22.73
N ASP A 39 16.76 1.67 23.67
CA ASP A 39 17.45 0.69 24.52
C ASP A 39 16.57 0.20 25.69
N LEU A 40 15.57 1.01 26.07
CA LEU A 40 14.59 0.69 27.11
C LEU A 40 13.37 -0.09 26.58
N ALA A 41 13.27 -0.28 25.26
CA ALA A 41 12.14 -0.96 24.64
C ALA A 41 12.16 -2.46 24.99
N PRO A 42 11.08 -3.01 25.59
CA PRO A 42 11.03 -4.42 25.97
C PRO A 42 10.92 -5.38 24.79
N ALA A 43 10.43 -4.91 23.65
CA ALA A 43 10.31 -5.69 22.42
C ALA A 43 10.81 -4.90 21.21
N ASP A 44 11.12 -5.63 20.13
CA ASP A 44 11.39 -5.01 18.83
C ASP A 44 10.12 -4.27 18.34
N PRO A 45 10.21 -2.95 18.06
CA PRO A 45 9.06 -2.13 17.65
C PRO A 45 8.43 -2.55 16.32
N LEU A 46 9.13 -3.36 15.51
CA LEU A 46 8.66 -3.87 14.23
C LEU A 46 8.16 -5.33 14.32
N LYS A 47 8.31 -5.99 15.48
CA LYS A 47 7.86 -7.37 15.63
C LYS A 47 6.34 -7.47 15.61
N GLU A 48 5.82 -8.11 14.57
CA GLU A 48 4.40 -8.34 14.36
C GLU A 48 3.94 -9.65 15.02
N ASN A 49 2.81 -9.60 15.72
CA ASN A 49 2.24 -10.76 16.40
C ASN A 49 0.79 -10.95 15.96
N TYR A 50 0.59 -11.71 14.90
CA TYR A 50 -0.71 -11.90 14.26
C TYR A 50 -1.71 -12.72 15.09
N ILE A 51 -1.21 -13.61 15.93
CA ILE A 51 -2.01 -14.46 16.83
C ILE A 51 -1.22 -14.61 18.13
N VAL A 52 -1.81 -14.22 19.26
CA VAL A 52 -1.22 -14.46 20.59
C VAL A 52 -2.09 -15.44 21.35
N PHE A 53 -1.50 -16.56 21.77
CA PHE A 53 -2.17 -17.58 22.58
C PHE A 53 -2.18 -17.14 24.05
N THR A 54 -3.36 -17.08 24.65
CA THR A 54 -3.58 -16.81 26.08
C THR A 54 -4.13 -18.06 26.77
N GLU A 55 -4.14 -18.09 28.10
CA GLU A 55 -4.68 -19.22 28.86
C GLU A 55 -6.15 -19.55 28.53
N THR A 56 -6.90 -18.59 27.96
CA THR A 56 -8.32 -18.70 27.61
C THR A 56 -8.59 -18.87 26.10
N GLY A 57 -7.55 -18.91 25.25
CA GLY A 57 -7.71 -19.08 23.79
C GLY A 57 -6.66 -18.34 22.97
N PHE A 58 -7.07 -17.69 21.88
CA PHE A 58 -6.21 -16.82 21.08
C PHE A 58 -6.81 -15.43 20.95
N VAL A 59 -5.96 -14.41 21.00
CA VAL A 59 -6.32 -13.00 20.83
C VAL A 59 -5.72 -12.49 19.54
N LYS A 60 -6.54 -11.80 18.74
CA LYS A 60 -6.13 -11.19 17.47
C LYS A 60 -5.86 -9.70 17.65
N PRO A 61 -4.85 -9.14 16.97
CA PRO A 61 -4.67 -7.70 16.90
C PRO A 61 -5.85 -7.01 16.22
N PRO A 62 -6.09 -5.73 16.53
CA PRO A 62 -5.44 -4.99 17.61
C PRO A 62 -6.14 -5.31 18.93
N PHE A 63 -5.35 -5.47 20.00
CA PHE A 63 -5.86 -5.85 21.32
C PHE A 63 -5.55 -4.79 22.37
N ALA A 64 -6.45 -4.68 23.35
CA ALA A 64 -6.46 -3.62 24.34
C ALA A 64 -5.29 -3.75 25.34
N PRO A 65 -4.95 -2.65 26.04
CA PRO A 65 -3.98 -2.67 27.13
C PRO A 65 -4.26 -3.80 28.13
N PHE A 66 -3.20 -4.48 28.58
CA PHE A 66 -3.24 -5.51 29.63
C PHE A 66 -4.03 -6.79 29.28
N VAL A 67 -4.47 -6.97 28.03
CA VAL A 67 -5.14 -8.21 27.58
C VAL A 67 -4.14 -9.34 27.34
N VAL A 68 -2.94 -8.99 26.88
CA VAL A 68 -1.86 -9.93 26.58
C VAL A 68 -0.67 -9.57 27.47
N ASP A 69 -0.08 -10.56 28.12
CA ASP A 69 1.10 -10.37 28.96
C ASP A 69 2.26 -9.78 28.14
N GLY A 70 2.87 -8.72 28.66
CA GLY A 70 3.91 -7.96 27.97
C GLY A 70 3.44 -6.77 27.13
N PHE A 71 2.13 -6.64 26.85
CA PHE A 71 1.57 -5.52 26.08
C PHE A 71 0.83 -4.50 26.98
N TRP A 72 1.61 -3.68 27.69
CA TRP A 72 1.07 -2.74 28.68
C TRP A 72 0.18 -1.63 28.08
N LEU A 73 0.50 -1.17 26.87
CA LEU A 73 -0.31 -0.17 26.16
C LEU A 73 -1.17 -0.78 25.06
N GLY A 74 -1.22 -2.11 24.97
CA GLY A 74 -1.89 -2.85 23.91
C GLY A 74 -1.06 -2.94 22.63
N ALA A 75 -1.68 -3.47 21.58
CA ALA A 75 -1.05 -3.60 20.27
C ALA A 75 -1.77 -2.78 19.20
N ASP A 76 -1.02 -2.45 18.14
CA ASP A 76 -1.59 -1.89 16.93
C ASP A 76 -2.21 -2.96 16.03
N GLU A 77 -2.72 -2.53 14.88
CA GLU A 77 -3.41 -3.35 13.87
C GLU A 77 -2.54 -4.49 13.30
N PHE A 78 -1.23 -4.44 13.47
CA PHE A 78 -0.27 -5.46 13.04
C PHE A 78 0.25 -6.32 14.21
N GLY A 79 -0.31 -6.15 15.42
CA GLY A 79 0.13 -6.88 16.61
C GLY A 79 1.46 -6.41 17.18
N ARG A 80 1.89 -5.18 16.84
CA ARG A 80 3.14 -4.59 17.34
C ARG A 80 2.89 -3.88 18.67
N ASP A 81 3.81 -4.04 19.61
CA ASP A 81 3.68 -3.48 20.96
C ASP A 81 3.73 -1.94 20.94
N LEU A 82 2.65 -1.30 21.41
CA LEU A 82 2.55 0.16 21.42
C LEU A 82 3.55 0.81 22.38
N PHE A 83 3.91 0.16 23.48
CA PHE A 83 4.85 0.71 24.45
C PHE A 83 6.27 0.81 23.88
N SER A 84 6.79 -0.30 23.33
CA SER A 84 8.08 -0.35 22.64
C SER A 84 8.15 0.63 21.47
N ARG A 85 7.06 0.76 20.72
CA ARG A 85 6.98 1.71 19.60
C ARG A 85 7.04 3.16 20.03
N LEU A 86 6.37 3.54 21.13
CA LEU A 86 6.47 4.91 21.65
C LEU A 86 7.90 5.25 22.06
N LEU A 87 8.59 4.34 22.75
CA LEU A 87 9.97 4.56 23.19
C LEU A 87 10.92 4.77 22.01
N TRP A 88 10.72 4.00 20.93
CA TRP A 88 11.47 4.20 19.68
C TRP A 88 11.07 5.48 18.95
N ALA A 89 9.79 5.85 18.97
CA ALA A 89 9.25 6.97 18.21
C ALA A 89 9.73 8.35 18.67
N VAL A 90 10.11 8.51 19.93
CA VAL A 90 10.53 9.81 20.47
C VAL A 90 11.82 10.30 19.80
N ARG A 91 12.83 9.43 19.60
CA ARG A 91 14.14 9.82 19.06
C ARG A 91 14.06 10.49 17.68
N PRO A 92 13.47 9.88 16.64
CA PRO A 92 13.40 10.52 15.31
C PRO A 92 12.54 11.79 15.33
N THR A 93 11.42 11.80 16.07
CA THR A 93 10.54 12.96 16.15
C THR A 93 11.23 14.16 16.82
N VAL A 94 11.87 13.96 17.98
CA VAL A 94 12.58 15.04 18.68
C VAL A 94 13.77 15.54 17.88
N THR A 95 14.51 14.64 17.21
CA THR A 95 15.63 15.02 16.34
C THR A 95 15.16 15.93 15.21
N LEU A 96 14.11 15.56 14.47
CA LEU A 96 13.54 16.42 13.42
C LEU A 96 13.16 17.78 13.96
N VAL A 97 12.38 17.80 15.04
CA VAL A 97 11.80 19.02 15.61
C VAL A 97 12.87 19.98 16.10
N LEU A 98 13.92 19.49 16.77
CA LEU A 98 15.03 20.32 17.24
C LEU A 98 15.85 20.88 16.08
N VAL A 99 16.10 20.09 15.03
CA VAL A 99 16.80 20.56 13.83
C VAL A 99 15.99 21.65 13.12
N VAL A 100 14.70 21.42 12.89
CA VAL A 100 13.80 22.42 12.29
C VAL A 100 13.79 23.71 13.13
N ALA A 101 13.64 23.59 14.45
CA ALA A 101 13.62 24.74 15.35
C ALA A 101 14.95 25.54 15.28
N ALA A 102 16.09 24.86 15.24
CA ALA A 102 17.39 25.49 15.10
C ALA A 102 17.54 26.23 13.76
N VAL A 103 17.10 25.62 12.65
CA VAL A 103 17.16 26.26 11.33
C VAL A 103 16.22 27.47 11.26
N ARG A 104 14.98 27.35 11.75
CA ARG A 104 14.04 28.48 11.82
C ARG A 104 14.59 29.61 12.67
N LEU A 105 15.21 29.28 13.81
CA LEU A 105 15.80 30.26 14.71
C LEU A 105 16.95 31.01 14.05
N THR A 106 17.86 30.31 13.36
CA THR A 106 19.01 30.92 12.68
C THR A 106 18.57 31.83 11.52
N LEU A 107 17.67 31.36 10.66
CA LEU A 107 17.12 32.16 9.55
C LEU A 107 16.32 33.37 10.07
N GLY A 108 15.47 33.13 11.07
CA GLY A 108 14.67 34.17 11.70
C GLY A 108 15.53 35.23 12.37
N LEU A 109 16.59 34.83 13.07
CA LEU A 109 17.53 35.75 13.69
C LEU A 109 18.23 36.61 12.63
N ALA A 110 18.74 36.02 11.55
CA ALA A 110 19.43 36.75 10.48
C ALA A 110 18.51 37.76 9.78
N LEU A 111 17.34 37.31 9.33
CA LEU A 111 16.38 38.14 8.58
C LEU A 111 15.68 39.17 9.48
N GLY A 112 15.38 38.80 10.73
CA GLY A 112 14.78 39.68 11.72
C GLY A 112 15.73 40.80 12.17
N LEU A 113 17.01 40.50 12.39
CA LEU A 113 18.03 41.52 12.66
C LEU A 113 18.13 42.51 11.50
N ALA A 114 18.20 42.00 10.27
CA ALA A 114 18.26 42.84 9.07
C ALA A 114 17.01 43.72 8.92
N ALA A 115 15.81 43.16 9.13
CA ALA A 115 14.54 43.88 9.03
C ALA A 115 14.35 44.91 10.16
N GLY A 116 14.76 44.57 11.38
CA GLY A 116 14.71 45.47 12.54
C GLY A 116 15.74 46.60 12.46
N TRP A 117 16.90 46.33 11.85
CA TRP A 117 17.98 47.31 11.68
C TRP A 117 17.73 48.27 10.52
N SER A 118 17.26 47.76 9.38
CA SER A 118 17.00 48.58 8.19
C SER A 118 15.81 49.54 8.40
N ALA A 119 15.86 50.73 7.80
CA ALA A 119 14.72 51.64 7.73
C ALA A 119 13.74 51.30 6.58
N GLY A 120 14.08 50.29 5.77
CA GLY A 120 13.33 49.90 4.57
C GLY A 120 12.12 49.03 4.91
N ARG A 121 11.04 49.22 4.14
CA ARG A 121 9.80 48.43 4.29
C ARG A 121 9.85 47.07 3.58
N THR A 122 10.90 46.78 2.81
CA THR A 122 10.95 45.61 1.92
C THR A 122 11.04 44.31 2.70
N LEU A 123 11.96 44.20 3.67
CA LEU A 123 12.09 43.01 4.52
C LEU A 123 10.85 42.82 5.42
N ASP A 124 10.26 43.91 5.92
CA ASP A 124 8.99 43.86 6.64
C ASP A 124 7.84 43.30 5.80
N ARG A 125 7.78 43.67 4.50
CA ARG A 125 6.81 43.10 3.57
C ARG A 125 7.06 41.62 3.32
N VAL A 126 8.32 41.20 3.19
CA VAL A 126 8.67 39.78 3.01
C VAL A 126 8.26 38.97 4.24
N ILE A 127 8.57 39.44 5.45
CA ILE A 127 8.16 38.78 6.70
C ILE A 127 6.63 38.70 6.79
N ARG A 128 5.90 39.80 6.51
CA ARG A 128 4.43 39.80 6.53
C ARG A 128 3.82 38.87 5.47
N ALA A 129 4.39 38.83 4.27
CA ALA A 129 3.96 37.92 3.22
C ALA A 129 4.18 36.46 3.65
N ALA A 130 5.35 36.13 4.19
CA ALA A 130 5.64 34.79 4.70
C ALA A 130 4.67 34.36 5.82
N LEU A 131 4.32 35.27 6.74
CA LEU A 131 3.34 35.00 7.81
C LEU A 131 1.91 34.78 7.31
N SER A 132 1.56 35.29 6.13
CA SER A 132 0.24 35.08 5.53
C SER A 132 0.04 33.67 4.98
N ILE A 133 1.13 32.93 4.78
CA ILE A 133 1.11 31.58 4.24
C ILE A 133 0.94 30.59 5.41
N PRO A 134 -0.12 29.75 5.42
CA PRO A 134 -0.29 28.74 6.46
C PRO A 134 0.88 27.75 6.45
N VAL A 135 1.63 27.69 7.56
CA VAL A 135 2.86 26.89 7.68
C VAL A 135 2.62 25.42 7.33
N LEU A 136 1.50 24.84 7.76
CA LEU A 136 1.17 23.43 7.47
C LEU A 136 0.98 23.19 5.97
N LEU A 137 0.23 24.07 5.28
CA LEU A 137 -0.05 23.93 3.85
C LEU A 137 1.22 24.13 3.02
N ALA A 138 2.05 25.11 3.40
CA ALA A 138 3.30 25.35 2.69
C ALA A 138 4.33 24.24 2.95
N ALA A 139 4.42 23.73 4.18
CA ALA A 139 5.28 22.59 4.47
C ALA A 139 4.84 21.37 3.67
N LEU A 140 3.54 21.08 3.61
CA LEU A 140 2.97 20.02 2.79
C LEU A 140 3.31 20.20 1.30
N PHE A 141 3.13 21.41 0.76
CA PHE A 141 3.46 21.71 -0.63
C PHE A 141 4.95 21.48 -0.93
N VAL A 142 5.85 21.95 -0.07
CA VAL A 142 7.30 21.77 -0.25
C VAL A 142 7.68 20.29 -0.14
N ILE A 143 7.13 19.56 0.83
CA ILE A 143 7.39 18.12 0.98
C ILE A 143 6.89 17.35 -0.25
N ALA A 144 5.69 17.64 -0.73
CA ALA A 144 5.13 17.02 -1.93
C ALA A 144 5.94 17.37 -3.19
N ALA A 145 6.40 18.61 -3.34
CA ALA A 145 7.16 19.07 -4.51
C ALA A 145 8.62 18.56 -4.54
N THR A 146 9.26 18.43 -3.38
CA THR A 146 10.65 17.92 -3.27
C THR A 146 10.73 16.40 -3.44
N GLY A 147 9.61 15.71 -3.23
CA GLY A 147 9.50 14.27 -3.35
C GLY A 147 10.05 13.54 -2.12
N GLN A 148 9.34 12.50 -1.68
CA GLN A 148 9.65 11.77 -0.44
C GLN A 148 10.98 11.00 -0.50
N ARG A 149 11.64 10.92 -1.66
CA ARG A 149 12.97 10.30 -1.83
C ARG A 149 14.05 10.97 -0.97
N TRP A 150 13.83 12.21 -0.55
CA TRP A 150 14.74 12.96 0.32
C TRP A 150 14.53 12.65 1.82
N GLY A 151 13.50 11.87 2.16
CA GLY A 151 13.23 11.40 3.53
C GLY A 151 13.15 12.53 4.55
N LEU A 152 13.92 12.42 5.63
CA LEU A 152 14.03 13.42 6.70
C LEU A 152 14.35 14.83 6.18
N TRP A 153 15.13 14.96 5.11
CA TRP A 153 15.52 16.26 4.57
C TRP A 153 14.34 17.03 3.95
N ALA A 154 13.36 16.33 3.37
CA ALA A 154 12.15 16.96 2.83
C ALA A 154 11.36 17.67 3.94
N PHE A 155 11.19 17.01 5.09
CA PHE A 155 10.52 17.58 6.26
C PHE A 155 11.31 18.75 6.86
N ILE A 156 12.63 18.61 6.97
CA ILE A 156 13.48 19.70 7.45
C ILE A 156 13.32 20.93 6.54
N LEU A 157 13.43 20.77 5.23
CA LEU A 157 13.31 21.86 4.27
C LEU A 157 11.91 22.48 4.29
N GLY A 158 10.86 21.66 4.20
CA GLY A 158 9.48 22.14 4.16
C GLY A 158 9.06 22.87 5.42
N LEU A 159 9.44 22.37 6.60
CA LEU A 159 9.12 23.03 7.86
C LEU A 159 10.03 24.22 8.16
N ALA A 160 11.32 24.17 7.78
CA ALA A 160 12.25 25.25 8.07
C ALA A 160 12.02 26.50 7.20
N ILE A 161 11.73 26.31 5.90
CA ILE A 161 11.51 27.40 4.94
C ILE A 161 10.21 28.17 5.22
N THR A 162 9.26 27.55 5.92
CA THR A 162 7.92 28.11 6.12
C THR A 162 7.74 28.75 7.50
N GLY A 163 8.42 28.26 8.54
CA GLY A 163 8.20 28.74 9.92
C GLY A 163 9.19 29.78 10.43
N TRP A 164 10.20 30.22 9.66
CA TRP A 164 11.20 31.19 10.15
C TRP A 164 10.63 32.60 10.37
N ALA A 165 9.51 32.94 9.73
CA ALA A 165 8.98 34.30 9.70
C ALA A 165 8.47 34.78 11.07
N ASP A 166 7.94 33.87 11.90
CA ASP A 166 7.51 34.19 13.26
C ASP A 166 8.69 34.65 14.12
N VAL A 167 9.79 33.89 14.08
CA VAL A 167 11.04 34.28 14.75
C VAL A 167 11.58 35.58 14.17
N ALA A 168 11.60 35.75 12.84
CA ALA A 168 12.08 36.97 12.21
C ALA A 168 11.30 38.21 12.67
N ARG A 169 9.98 38.09 12.77
CA ARG A 169 9.13 39.16 13.30
C ARG A 169 9.47 39.50 14.74
N LEU A 170 9.57 38.49 15.61
CA LEU A 170 9.90 38.68 17.03
C LEU A 170 11.29 39.33 17.18
N VAL A 171 12.28 38.85 16.45
CA VAL A 171 13.63 39.40 16.43
C VAL A 171 13.62 40.84 15.90
N ALA A 172 12.87 41.14 14.83
CA ALA A 172 12.78 42.49 14.28
C ALA A 172 12.15 43.47 15.26
N GLU A 173 11.08 43.06 15.96
CA GLU A 173 10.44 43.84 17.02
C GLU A 173 11.44 44.14 18.16
N GLN A 174 12.13 43.12 18.67
CA GLN A 174 13.14 43.31 19.72
C GLN A 174 14.33 44.15 19.25
N THR A 175 14.78 43.96 18.02
CA THR A 175 15.87 44.74 17.42
C THR A 175 15.51 46.22 17.35
N ARG A 176 14.27 46.57 16.98
CA ARG A 176 13.79 47.96 16.97
C ARG A 176 13.74 48.56 18.37
N LEU A 177 13.28 47.78 19.35
CA LEU A 177 13.26 48.20 20.75
C LEU A 177 14.68 48.51 21.24
N VAL A 178 15.65 47.62 20.98
CA VAL A 178 17.06 47.79 21.36
C VAL A 178 17.70 48.96 20.62
N LYS A 179 17.43 49.08 19.31
CA LYS A 179 17.93 50.18 18.46
C LYS A 179 17.51 51.56 18.97
N GLY A 180 16.33 51.66 19.59
CA GLY A 180 15.81 52.91 20.20
C GLY A 180 16.35 53.23 21.59
N GLN A 181 17.26 52.43 22.15
CA GLN A 181 17.81 52.67 23.50
C GLN A 181 18.99 53.65 23.47
N ARG A 182 19.13 54.44 24.55
CA ARG A 182 20.14 55.51 24.68
C ARG A 182 21.59 55.02 24.53
N PHE A 183 21.89 53.77 24.89
CA PHE A 183 23.25 53.24 24.74
C PHE A 183 23.63 53.03 23.27
N VAL A 184 22.66 52.79 22.38
CA VAL A 184 22.89 52.67 20.93
C VAL A 184 23.20 54.05 20.34
N GLU A 185 22.48 55.09 20.78
CA GLU A 185 22.75 56.48 20.40
C GLU A 185 24.15 56.91 20.85
N ALA A 186 24.53 56.57 22.09
CA ALA A 186 25.88 56.85 22.61
C ALA A 186 26.97 56.12 21.81
N ALA A 187 26.77 54.83 21.47
CA ALA A 187 27.72 54.08 20.66
C ALA A 187 27.90 54.69 19.25
N ARG A 188 26.82 55.17 18.64
CA ARG A 188 26.87 55.87 17.34
C ARG A 188 27.59 57.23 17.45
N ALA A 189 27.36 57.99 18.54
CA ALA A 189 28.07 59.24 18.80
C ALA A 189 29.58 59.05 19.01
N LEU A 190 29.98 57.88 19.52
CA LEU A 190 31.39 57.48 19.66
C LEU A 190 32.02 56.95 18.36
N GLY A 191 31.30 56.98 17.23
CA GLY A 191 31.81 56.57 15.92
C GLY A 191 31.81 55.06 15.65
N ALA A 192 31.09 54.25 16.44
CA ALA A 192 30.96 52.82 16.17
C ALA A 192 30.21 52.58 14.84
N SER A 193 30.75 51.69 14.00
CA SER A 193 30.09 51.29 12.76
C SER A 193 28.81 50.48 13.05
N GLU A 194 27.85 50.51 12.13
CA GLU A 194 26.57 49.81 12.28
C GLU A 194 26.76 48.31 12.53
N ALA A 195 27.72 47.66 11.85
CA ALA A 195 28.05 46.25 12.06
C ALA A 195 28.62 45.97 13.46
N GLN A 196 29.46 46.87 14.00
CA GLN A 196 29.98 46.76 15.37
C GLN A 196 28.86 46.94 16.41
N ILE A 197 27.92 47.84 16.16
CA ILE A 197 26.78 48.04 17.06
C ILE A 197 25.89 46.79 17.07
N ILE A 198 25.57 46.22 15.90
CA ILE A 198 24.79 44.98 15.79
C ILE A 198 25.49 43.84 16.53
N GLY A 199 26.75 43.55 16.20
CA GLY A 199 27.47 42.40 16.73
C GLY A 199 27.81 42.49 18.22
N ARG A 200 28.10 43.70 18.74
CA ARG A 200 28.59 43.90 20.11
C ARG A 200 27.53 44.37 21.10
N HIS A 201 26.42 44.94 20.63
CA HIS A 201 25.38 45.50 21.49
C HIS A 201 24.01 44.88 21.24
N VAL A 202 23.57 44.76 19.99
CA VAL A 202 22.22 44.27 19.67
C VAL A 202 22.13 42.75 19.82
N LEU A 203 22.97 42.01 19.11
CA LEU A 203 22.93 40.54 19.11
C LEU A 203 23.12 39.95 20.52
N PRO A 204 24.09 40.40 21.35
CA PRO A 204 24.24 39.92 22.72
C PRO A 204 23.02 40.19 23.60
N HIS A 205 22.28 41.27 23.35
CA HIS A 205 21.04 41.58 24.07
C HIS A 205 19.91 40.60 23.74
N LEU A 206 19.93 40.00 22.54
CA LEU A 206 18.94 39.03 22.09
C LEU A 206 19.30 37.58 22.47
N LEU A 207 20.57 37.26 22.74
CA LEU A 207 21.03 35.91 23.07
C LEU A 207 20.22 35.21 24.18
N PRO A 208 19.85 35.86 25.31
CA PRO A 208 19.06 35.21 26.36
C PRO A 208 17.68 34.73 25.88
N PHE A 209 17.10 35.41 24.88
CA PHE A 209 15.80 35.07 24.32
C PHE A 209 15.85 33.91 23.32
N LEU A 210 17.04 33.51 22.84
CA LEU A 210 17.17 32.42 21.88
C LEU A 210 16.65 31.08 22.44
N TRP A 211 16.92 30.78 23.71
CA TRP A 211 16.42 29.56 24.35
C TRP A 211 14.89 29.53 24.47
N ILE A 212 14.30 30.70 24.74
CA ILE A 212 12.85 30.86 24.79
C ILE A 212 12.22 30.57 23.43
N TRP A 213 12.80 31.12 22.36
CA TRP A 213 12.31 30.95 20.99
C TRP A 213 12.58 29.54 20.47
N LEU A 214 13.72 28.94 20.81
CA LEU A 214 14.03 27.56 20.43
C LEU A 214 12.98 26.58 20.98
N ALA A 215 12.61 26.71 22.26
CA ALA A 215 11.58 25.87 22.86
C ALA A 215 10.20 26.11 22.22
N LEU A 216 9.87 27.36 21.90
CA LEU A 216 8.62 27.69 21.22
C LEU A 216 8.57 27.08 19.81
N GLU A 217 9.65 27.18 19.06
CA GLU A 217 9.76 26.62 17.72
C GLU A 217 9.78 25.10 17.72
N ALA A 218 10.40 24.47 18.71
CA ALA A 218 10.33 23.03 18.89
C ALA A 218 8.88 22.57 19.12
N SER A 219 8.13 23.25 19.98
CA SER A 219 6.70 22.96 20.15
C SER A 219 5.89 23.15 18.86
N SER A 220 6.15 24.24 18.14
CA SER A 220 5.44 24.57 16.89
C SER A 220 5.73 23.54 15.80
N ALA A 221 7.00 23.19 15.61
CA ALA A 221 7.42 22.18 14.64
C ALA A 221 6.87 20.79 15.00
N LEU A 222 6.84 20.40 16.28
CA LEU A 222 6.23 19.14 16.70
C LEU A 222 4.74 19.09 16.35
N LEU A 223 3.99 20.16 16.63
CA LEU A 223 2.57 20.22 16.30
C LEU A 223 2.33 20.15 14.78
N ALA A 224 3.19 20.82 14.00
CA ALA A 224 3.14 20.74 12.54
C ALA A 224 3.43 19.32 12.04
N THR A 225 4.44 18.63 12.60
CA THR A 225 4.73 17.23 12.24
C THR A 225 3.62 16.26 12.65
N ALA A 226 2.96 16.49 13.78
CA ALA A 226 1.80 15.70 14.19
C ALA A 226 0.60 15.93 13.25
N GLY A 227 0.38 17.19 12.83
CA GLY A 227 -0.64 17.55 11.84
C GLY A 227 -0.36 16.93 10.47
N LEU A 228 0.90 16.95 10.01
CA LEU A 228 1.31 16.26 8.78
C LEU A 228 1.12 14.75 8.91
N GLY A 229 1.45 14.15 10.06
CA GLY A 229 1.21 12.74 10.34
C GLY A 229 -0.27 12.37 10.24
N PHE A 230 -1.16 13.20 10.77
CA PHE A 230 -2.62 13.03 10.58
C PHE A 230 -3.03 13.11 9.10
N LEU A 231 -2.37 13.96 8.30
CA LEU A 231 -2.55 14.03 6.84
C LEU A 231 -1.84 12.90 6.07
N GLY A 232 -1.19 11.96 6.77
CA GLY A 232 -0.45 10.84 6.17
C GLY A 232 1.04 11.12 5.93
N TYR A 233 1.51 12.36 6.03
CA TYR A 233 2.89 12.72 5.70
C TYR A 233 3.81 12.60 6.91
N PHE A 234 4.77 11.67 6.87
CA PHE A 234 5.78 11.50 7.92
C PHE A 234 7.13 10.98 7.37
N ILE A 235 8.20 11.14 8.16
CA ILE A 235 9.63 11.01 7.78
C ILE A 235 9.98 9.61 7.26
N ASN A 236 9.46 8.57 7.91
CA ASN A 236 9.76 7.17 7.60
C ASN A 236 8.65 6.50 6.80
N ALA A 237 7.89 7.29 6.04
CA ALA A 237 7.00 6.74 5.03
C ALA A 237 7.84 6.21 3.87
N ILE A 238 7.94 4.88 3.76
CA ILE A 238 8.29 4.28 2.48
C ILE A 238 7.10 4.58 1.57
N TRP A 239 7.27 5.57 0.70
CA TRP A 239 6.36 5.81 -0.39
C TRP A 239 6.57 4.69 -1.40
N ILE A 240 5.75 3.66 -1.30
CA ILE A 240 5.49 2.80 -2.44
C ILE A 240 4.59 3.67 -3.32
N PRO A 241 5.04 4.13 -4.51
CA PRO A 241 4.20 4.88 -5.41
C PRO A 241 3.09 3.94 -5.84
N VAL A 242 1.98 4.12 -5.15
CA VAL A 242 0.70 3.52 -5.42
C VAL A 242 -0.12 4.66 -6.01
N GLU A 243 0.02 4.96 -7.30
CA GLU A 243 -0.73 6.05 -7.93
C GLU A 243 -2.24 5.76 -7.85
N ASP A 244 -2.87 6.33 -6.82
CA ASP A 244 -3.36 7.70 -6.91
C ASP A 244 -3.82 8.15 -5.48
N TRP A 245 -3.42 9.30 -4.94
CA TRP A 245 -4.11 10.03 -3.85
C TRP A 245 -4.22 9.41 -2.41
N VAL A 246 -3.94 8.13 -2.17
CA VAL A 246 -3.69 7.58 -0.83
C VAL A 246 -2.45 6.69 -0.92
N GLY A 247 -1.28 7.29 -0.66
CA GLY A 247 -0.09 6.51 -0.41
C GLY A 247 -0.34 5.56 0.75
N VAL A 248 -0.13 4.26 0.54
CA VAL A 248 -0.05 3.31 1.65
C VAL A 248 1.33 3.49 2.26
N HIS A 249 1.36 4.13 3.42
CA HIS A 249 2.58 4.32 4.16
C HIS A 249 3.00 2.97 4.75
N ALA A 250 3.98 2.28 4.15
CA ALA A 250 4.60 1.13 4.79
C ALA A 250 5.59 1.66 5.84
N ALA A 251 5.39 1.24 7.09
CA ALA A 251 6.12 1.78 8.23
C ALA A 251 7.57 1.28 8.27
N GLY A 252 8.53 2.20 8.14
CA GLY A 252 9.88 2.00 8.69
C GLY A 252 9.89 2.10 10.22
N ASN A 253 11.03 2.50 10.80
CA ASN A 253 11.15 2.76 12.24
C ASN A 253 10.06 3.72 12.75
N PRO A 254 9.46 3.46 13.93
CA PRO A 254 8.30 4.23 14.38
C PRO A 254 8.66 5.68 14.65
N GLU A 255 7.69 6.57 14.45
CA GLU A 255 7.75 7.99 14.83
C GLU A 255 6.36 8.46 15.28
N LEU A 256 6.27 9.54 16.06
CA LEU A 256 5.01 9.92 16.71
C LEU A 256 3.93 10.37 15.69
N GLY A 257 4.32 11.11 14.65
CA GLY A 257 3.40 11.53 13.58
C GLY A 257 2.82 10.34 12.79
N GLN A 258 3.65 9.34 12.53
CA GLN A 258 3.24 8.09 11.89
C GLN A 258 2.27 7.30 12.78
N MET A 259 2.58 7.14 14.07
CA MET A 259 1.73 6.39 15.00
C MET A 259 0.34 7.04 15.11
N LEU A 260 0.27 8.37 15.08
CA LEU A 260 -0.98 9.10 14.98
C LEU A 260 -1.74 8.82 13.68
N SER A 261 -1.04 8.75 12.55
CA SER A 261 -1.63 8.43 11.24
C SER A 261 -2.34 7.07 11.22
N PHE A 262 -1.64 6.01 11.63
CA PHE A 262 -2.22 4.66 11.69
C PHE A 262 -3.37 4.58 12.69
N SER A 263 -3.25 5.28 13.82
CA SER A 263 -4.33 5.31 14.80
C SER A 263 -5.63 5.95 14.28
N ALA A 264 -5.56 6.84 13.27
CA ALA A 264 -6.75 7.43 12.65
C ALA A 264 -7.50 6.43 11.74
N THR A 265 -6.84 5.36 11.32
CA THR A 265 -7.44 4.30 10.48
C THR A 265 -7.98 3.14 11.32
N SER A 266 -7.41 2.91 12.51
CA SER A 266 -7.91 1.92 13.46
C SER A 266 -9.20 2.38 14.14
N ARG A 267 -10.18 1.46 14.30
CA ARG A 267 -11.44 1.72 15.03
C ARG A 267 -11.26 1.77 16.55
N GLN A 268 -10.04 1.60 17.06
CA GLN A 268 -9.77 1.42 18.48
C GLN A 268 -9.01 2.61 19.07
N PRO A 269 -9.45 3.18 20.21
CA PRO A 269 -8.99 4.48 20.68
C PRO A 269 -7.61 4.48 21.36
N TRP A 270 -7.12 3.34 21.86
CA TRP A 270 -5.92 3.30 22.71
C TRP A 270 -4.63 3.66 21.97
N SER A 271 -4.48 3.29 20.70
CA SER A 271 -3.30 3.65 19.90
C SER A 271 -3.21 5.16 19.69
N ALA A 272 -4.34 5.81 19.39
CA ALA A 272 -4.45 7.26 19.23
C ALA A 272 -4.20 7.99 20.55
N LEU A 273 -4.78 7.50 21.64
CA LEU A 273 -4.59 8.05 22.97
C LEU A 273 -3.14 7.92 23.43
N ALA A 274 -2.48 6.80 23.17
CA ALA A 274 -1.09 6.57 23.57
C ALA A 274 -0.12 7.52 22.85
N ALA A 275 -0.17 7.59 21.52
CA ALA A 275 0.68 8.49 20.73
C ALA A 275 0.31 9.97 20.93
N GLY A 276 -0.98 10.30 20.92
CA GLY A 276 -1.47 11.66 21.08
C GLY A 276 -1.15 12.25 22.45
N SER A 277 -1.29 11.47 23.53
CA SER A 277 -0.94 11.93 24.88
C SER A 277 0.54 12.26 24.99
N LEU A 278 1.42 11.46 24.38
CA LEU A 278 2.85 11.72 24.40
C LEU A 278 3.21 13.00 23.63
N VAL A 279 2.60 13.23 22.46
CA VAL A 279 2.75 14.49 21.71
C VAL A 279 2.31 15.69 22.56
N VAL A 280 1.14 15.59 23.22
CA VAL A 280 0.63 16.66 24.09
C VAL A 280 1.59 16.95 25.24
N LEU A 281 2.16 15.92 25.89
CA LEU A 281 3.11 16.09 26.99
C LEU A 281 4.40 16.78 26.53
N ILE A 282 4.92 16.42 25.36
CA ILE A 282 6.13 17.04 24.82
C ILE A 282 5.87 18.51 24.44
N VAL A 283 4.76 18.78 23.74
CA VAL A 283 4.32 20.14 23.39
C VAL A 283 4.14 20.99 24.65
N LEU A 284 3.48 20.45 25.67
CA LEU A 284 3.29 21.11 26.95
C LEU A 284 4.62 21.40 27.64
N GLY A 285 5.54 20.43 27.66
CA GLY A 285 6.88 20.58 28.24
C GLY A 285 7.65 21.74 27.63
N PHE A 286 7.71 21.81 26.30
CA PHE A 286 8.40 22.90 25.60
C PHE A 286 7.73 24.27 25.79
N ASN A 287 6.39 24.34 25.78
CA ASN A 287 5.67 25.59 26.04
C ASN A 287 5.88 26.12 27.47
N LEU A 288 5.78 25.23 28.47
CA LEU A 288 6.03 25.58 29.87
C LEU A 288 7.49 25.99 30.08
N LEU A 289 8.44 25.32 29.44
CA LEU A 289 9.85 25.69 29.47
C LEU A 289 10.07 27.10 28.89
N SER A 290 9.45 27.41 27.74
CA SER A 290 9.51 28.74 27.12
C SER A 290 8.95 29.83 28.05
N ASP A 291 7.79 29.61 28.66
CA ASP A 291 7.18 30.57 29.60
C ASP A 291 7.99 30.70 30.90
N GLY A 292 8.51 29.59 31.41
CA GLY A 292 9.41 29.55 32.56
C GLY A 292 10.67 30.37 32.34
N LEU A 293 11.32 30.21 31.18
CA LEU A 293 12.50 30.99 30.81
C LEU A 293 12.17 32.47 30.63
N ARG A 294 11.03 32.83 30.02
CA ARG A 294 10.56 34.24 29.93
C ARG A 294 10.45 34.90 31.29
N ARG A 295 9.86 34.20 32.27
CA ARG A 295 9.70 34.69 33.64
C ARG A 295 11.04 34.83 34.35
N ALA A 296 12.00 33.93 34.09
CA ALA A 296 13.33 33.99 34.68
C ALA A 296 14.16 35.18 34.13
N PHE A 297 14.01 35.48 32.84
CA PHE A 297 14.75 36.56 32.16
C PHE A 297 14.05 37.93 32.20
N SER A 298 12.80 38.02 32.69
CA SER A 298 12.06 39.29 32.80
C SER A 298 12.01 39.82 34.25
N PRO A 299 12.72 40.91 34.59
CA PRO A 299 12.73 41.47 35.94
C PRO A 299 11.38 42.08 36.39
N GLU A 300 10.54 42.51 35.45
CA GLU A 300 9.33 43.33 35.72
C GLU A 300 8.09 42.54 36.17
N GLN A 301 8.06 41.21 36.04
CA GLN A 301 6.82 40.42 36.29
C GLN A 301 6.69 39.85 37.72
N ARG A 302 7.58 40.19 38.65
CA ARG A 302 7.59 39.67 40.04
C ARG A 302 6.36 40.02 40.92
N GLY A 303 5.27 40.57 40.39
CA GLY A 303 4.18 41.13 41.20
C GLY A 303 2.73 40.98 40.73
N ARG A 304 2.37 40.12 39.75
CA ARG A 304 0.95 39.96 39.36
C ARG A 304 0.49 38.48 39.33
N PRO A 305 -0.56 38.09 40.08
CA PRO A 305 -1.00 36.70 40.18
C PRO A 305 -1.86 36.26 38.98
N ASN A 306 -1.71 34.98 38.65
CA ASN A 306 -2.47 34.09 37.75
C ASN A 306 -3.05 34.64 36.43
N ARG A 307 -2.21 34.53 35.38
CA ARG A 307 -2.56 34.68 33.95
C ARG A 307 -2.89 33.35 33.23
N LEU A 308 -2.99 32.23 33.93
CA LEU A 308 -3.35 30.94 33.31
C LEU A 308 -4.74 30.98 32.65
N ALA A 309 -5.71 31.65 33.28
CA ALA A 309 -7.04 31.85 32.69
C ALA A 309 -7.03 32.84 31.50
N GLN A 310 -6.13 33.83 31.51
CA GLN A 310 -6.02 34.83 30.43
C GLN A 310 -5.19 34.32 29.24
N GLY A 311 -4.21 33.45 29.47
CA GLY A 311 -3.40 32.84 28.42
C GLY A 311 -4.16 31.79 27.61
N LEU A 312 -4.99 30.97 28.28
CA LEU A 312 -5.86 30.01 27.61
C LEU A 312 -6.97 30.71 26.80
N ALA A 313 -7.56 31.79 27.31
CA ALA A 313 -8.53 32.59 26.57
C ALA A 313 -7.90 33.33 25.37
N ALA A 314 -6.72 33.93 25.53
CA ALA A 314 -6.02 34.65 24.45
C ALA A 314 -5.40 33.76 23.36
N GLN A 315 -5.35 32.45 23.59
CA GLN A 315 -4.88 31.45 22.62
C GLN A 315 -6.06 30.80 21.90
N ALA A 316 -7.20 30.63 22.57
CA ALA A 316 -8.47 30.28 21.94
C ALA A 316 -8.99 31.38 20.99
N ASP A 317 -8.94 32.66 21.40
CA ASP A 317 -9.31 33.80 20.55
C ASP A 317 -8.37 33.96 19.34
N ARG A 318 -7.07 33.62 19.50
CA ARG A 318 -6.10 33.70 18.39
C ARG A 318 -6.31 32.62 17.33
N LEU A 319 -6.81 31.43 17.73
CA LEU A 319 -7.13 30.36 16.80
C LEU A 319 -8.43 30.65 16.03
N SER A 320 -9.42 31.31 16.66
CA SER A 320 -10.62 31.78 15.96
C SER A 320 -10.35 32.99 15.07
N ASP A 321 -9.58 33.98 15.54
CA ASP A 321 -9.31 35.20 14.77
C ASP A 321 -8.44 34.93 13.53
N GLN A 322 -7.47 34.00 13.61
CA GLN A 322 -6.67 33.61 12.43
C GLN A 322 -7.52 32.90 11.37
N PHE A 323 -8.52 32.13 11.77
CA PHE A 323 -9.44 31.45 10.84
C PHE A 323 -10.39 32.44 10.16
N PHE A 324 -10.99 33.38 10.90
CA PHE A 324 -11.92 34.37 10.34
C PHE A 324 -11.24 35.53 9.60
N LEU A 325 -10.02 35.92 9.98
CA LEU A 325 -9.23 36.91 9.22
C LEU A 325 -8.70 36.34 7.91
N ALA A 326 -8.34 35.04 7.86
CA ALA A 326 -8.01 34.37 6.61
C ALA A 326 -9.19 34.33 5.63
N LEU A 327 -10.42 34.17 6.14
CA LEU A 327 -11.65 34.22 5.33
C LEU A 327 -11.97 35.65 4.85
N ALA A 328 -11.69 36.67 5.67
CA ALA A 328 -11.90 38.08 5.32
C ALA A 328 -10.82 38.68 4.39
N GLU A 329 -9.61 38.12 4.38
CA GLU A 329 -8.55 38.47 3.42
C GLU A 329 -8.72 37.74 2.08
N TRP A 330 -9.34 36.56 2.07
CA TRP A 330 -9.77 35.87 0.86
C TRP A 330 -10.75 36.73 0.02
N GLN A 331 -11.65 37.47 0.66
CA GLN A 331 -12.51 38.46 0.00
C GLN A 331 -11.75 39.64 -0.63
N ARG A 332 -10.56 39.99 -0.11
CA ARG A 332 -9.72 41.08 -0.65
C ARG A 332 -8.80 40.62 -1.79
N MET A 333 -8.57 39.30 -1.94
CA MET A 333 -7.84 38.71 -3.07
C MET A 333 -8.65 38.69 -4.38
N ALA A 334 -9.90 39.14 -4.39
CA ALA A 334 -10.73 39.31 -5.58
C ALA A 334 -10.18 40.30 -6.63
N SER A 335 -9.09 41.01 -6.34
CA SER A 335 -8.37 41.87 -7.29
C SER A 335 -7.24 41.15 -8.07
N TRP A 336 -6.93 39.89 -7.75
CA TRP A 336 -5.88 39.08 -8.40
C TRP A 336 -6.39 38.15 -9.51
N ALA A 337 -7.60 38.41 -10.03
CA ALA A 337 -8.23 37.65 -11.10
C ALA A 337 -7.35 37.51 -12.37
N GLY A 338 -6.43 38.44 -12.62
CA GLY A 338 -5.50 38.41 -13.75
C GLY A 338 -4.35 37.40 -13.62
N ALA A 339 -3.82 37.16 -12.42
CA ALA A 339 -2.73 36.18 -12.22
C ALA A 339 -3.26 34.75 -12.17
N ALA A 340 -4.45 34.56 -11.58
CA ALA A 340 -5.13 33.27 -11.54
C ALA A 340 -5.60 32.81 -12.93
N SER A 341 -6.00 33.73 -13.82
CA SER A 341 -6.43 33.38 -15.18
C SER A 341 -5.26 32.99 -16.10
N VAL A 342 -4.07 33.58 -15.91
CA VAL A 342 -2.85 33.14 -16.62
C VAL A 342 -2.41 31.76 -16.13
N LEU A 343 -2.45 31.51 -14.81
CA LEU A 343 -2.12 30.19 -14.26
C LEU A 343 -3.12 29.12 -14.70
N LEU A 344 -4.42 29.45 -14.70
CA LEU A 344 -5.49 28.55 -15.17
C LEU A 344 -5.44 28.32 -16.68
N ALA A 345 -5.02 29.29 -17.49
CA ALA A 345 -4.84 29.10 -18.94
C ALA A 345 -3.60 28.24 -19.26
N VAL A 346 -2.54 28.34 -18.47
CA VAL A 346 -1.35 27.47 -18.57
C VAL A 346 -1.67 26.06 -18.09
N ILE A 347 -2.46 25.91 -17.02
CA ILE A 347 -2.94 24.61 -16.54
C ILE A 347 -3.91 24.01 -17.56
N ALA A 348 -4.89 24.76 -18.08
CA ALA A 348 -5.84 24.27 -19.07
C ALA A 348 -5.17 23.96 -20.41
N GLY A 349 -4.21 24.77 -20.85
CA GLY A 349 -3.40 24.52 -22.06
C GLY A 349 -2.46 23.33 -21.90
N GLY A 350 -1.83 23.17 -20.73
CA GLY A 350 -1.02 22.01 -20.38
C GLY A 350 -1.84 20.73 -20.27
N SER A 351 -3.04 20.80 -19.68
CA SER A 351 -3.99 19.70 -19.59
C SER A 351 -4.59 19.34 -20.95
N TRP A 352 -4.86 20.31 -21.83
CA TRP A 352 -5.34 20.06 -23.20
C TRP A 352 -4.24 19.51 -24.10
N TRP A 353 -2.99 19.94 -23.92
CA TRP A 353 -1.83 19.37 -24.60
C TRP A 353 -1.53 17.94 -24.10
N LEU A 354 -1.61 17.68 -22.78
CA LEU A 354 -1.51 16.31 -22.25
C LEU A 354 -2.66 15.43 -22.76
N TRP A 355 -3.90 15.94 -22.74
CA TRP A 355 -5.09 15.23 -23.21
C TRP A 355 -5.05 14.92 -24.71
N SER A 356 -4.51 15.85 -25.52
CA SER A 356 -4.31 15.64 -26.97
C SER A 356 -3.13 14.71 -27.30
N GLN A 357 -2.16 14.54 -26.40
CA GLN A 357 -1.12 13.51 -26.51
C GLN A 357 -1.63 12.12 -26.09
N THR A 358 -2.54 12.02 -25.12
CA THR A 358 -3.13 10.74 -24.65
C THR A 358 -4.28 10.20 -25.51
N SER A 359 -4.78 11.00 -26.46
CA SER A 359 -5.90 10.62 -27.35
C SER A 359 -5.46 10.05 -28.70
N ARG A 360 -4.18 9.70 -28.86
CA ARG A 360 -3.77 8.87 -30.00
C ARG A 360 -4.31 7.45 -29.82
N GLN A 361 -4.99 7.00 -30.86
CA GLN A 361 -5.81 5.81 -30.94
C GLN A 361 -5.15 4.57 -30.32
N VAL A 362 -5.85 3.98 -29.34
CA VAL A 362 -5.62 2.59 -28.93
C VAL A 362 -6.02 1.73 -30.13
N MET A 363 -5.03 1.30 -30.90
CA MET A 363 -5.20 0.19 -31.84
C MET A 363 -5.67 -1.02 -31.03
N ALA A 364 -6.73 -1.68 -31.47
CA ALA A 364 -7.20 -2.91 -30.85
C ALA A 364 -6.05 -3.94 -30.86
N ALA A 365 -5.57 -4.29 -29.67
CA ALA A 365 -4.52 -5.29 -29.52
C ALA A 365 -5.09 -6.69 -29.82
N PRO A 366 -4.27 -7.61 -30.34
CA PRO A 366 -4.69 -8.95 -30.70
C PRO A 366 -5.14 -9.72 -29.46
N VAL A 367 -6.29 -10.40 -29.57
CA VAL A 367 -6.81 -11.29 -28.53
C VAL A 367 -5.91 -12.53 -28.45
N VAL A 368 -5.48 -12.89 -27.25
CA VAL A 368 -4.70 -14.11 -26.99
C VAL A 368 -5.56 -15.32 -27.36
N THR A 369 -5.10 -16.17 -28.26
CA THR A 369 -5.79 -17.42 -28.63
C THR A 369 -5.06 -18.63 -28.08
N VAL A 370 -5.81 -19.69 -27.79
CA VAL A 370 -5.24 -20.98 -27.42
C VAL A 370 -4.53 -21.57 -28.65
N PRO A 371 -3.27 -22.04 -28.54
CA PRO A 371 -2.59 -22.73 -29.63
C PRO A 371 -3.42 -23.90 -30.18
N GLY A 372 -3.39 -24.11 -31.50
CA GLY A 372 -4.08 -25.24 -32.13
C GLY A 372 -5.62 -25.18 -32.11
N ASN A 373 -6.21 -24.03 -31.77
CA ASN A 373 -7.67 -23.84 -31.65
C ASN A 373 -8.33 -24.83 -30.67
N HIS A 374 -7.60 -25.27 -29.65
CA HIS A 374 -8.17 -26.11 -28.61
C HIS A 374 -9.25 -25.38 -27.83
N LEU A 375 -10.26 -26.12 -27.37
CA LEU A 375 -11.39 -25.55 -26.64
C LEU A 375 -10.95 -24.99 -25.27
N TRP A 376 -9.98 -25.65 -24.64
CA TRP A 376 -9.34 -25.21 -23.40
C TRP A 376 -7.94 -25.81 -23.28
N GLY A 377 -6.90 -25.10 -23.72
CA GLY A 377 -5.58 -25.70 -23.95
C GLY A 377 -4.67 -25.79 -22.74
N MET A 378 -4.93 -25.03 -21.68
CA MET A 378 -4.07 -24.98 -20.50
C MET A 378 -4.82 -24.52 -19.26
N ALA A 379 -4.17 -24.58 -18.11
CA ALA A 379 -4.74 -24.07 -16.87
C ALA A 379 -5.16 -22.59 -17.04
N ARG A 380 -6.39 -22.27 -16.63
CA ARG A 380 -6.98 -20.92 -16.77
C ARG A 380 -7.19 -20.46 -18.22
N HIS A 381 -7.48 -21.41 -19.12
CA HIS A 381 -7.86 -21.27 -20.53
C HIS A 381 -6.69 -21.05 -21.51
N ASP A 382 -5.91 -19.98 -21.31
CA ASP A 382 -4.89 -19.51 -22.24
C ASP A 382 -3.58 -19.16 -21.52
N ALA A 383 -2.52 -18.87 -22.29
CA ALA A 383 -1.18 -18.61 -21.76
C ALA A 383 -1.07 -17.29 -20.97
N SER A 384 -1.98 -16.35 -21.21
CA SER A 384 -2.14 -15.10 -20.43
C SER A 384 -2.95 -15.32 -19.15
N ALA A 385 -3.58 -16.49 -18.99
CA ALA A 385 -4.47 -16.86 -17.91
C ALA A 385 -5.66 -15.90 -17.74
N THR A 386 -6.24 -15.43 -18.86
CA THR A 386 -7.30 -14.39 -18.84
C THR A 386 -8.64 -14.88 -18.28
N LEU A 387 -8.86 -16.20 -18.25
CA LEU A 387 -10.13 -16.88 -17.95
C LEU A 387 -11.28 -16.52 -18.91
N TYR A 388 -11.05 -15.67 -19.91
CA TYR A 388 -12.05 -15.29 -20.89
C TYR A 388 -12.14 -16.33 -22.00
N VAL A 389 -13.33 -16.88 -22.22
CA VAL A 389 -13.60 -17.84 -23.28
C VAL A 389 -14.47 -17.19 -24.35
N PRO A 390 -14.05 -17.17 -25.63
CA PRO A 390 -14.82 -16.61 -26.74
C PRO A 390 -15.93 -17.56 -27.22
N ALA A 391 -16.62 -18.21 -26.30
CA ALA A 391 -17.76 -19.09 -26.55
C ALA A 391 -18.82 -18.86 -25.47
N ARG A 392 -20.05 -19.33 -25.70
CA ARG A 392 -21.09 -19.34 -24.66
C ARG A 392 -20.94 -20.57 -23.78
N GLY A 393 -21.02 -20.40 -22.47
CA GLY A 393 -21.05 -21.53 -21.56
C GLY A 393 -22.43 -22.20 -21.48
N PRO A 394 -22.61 -23.16 -20.55
CA PRO A 394 -23.85 -23.91 -20.40
C PRO A 394 -25.00 -23.04 -19.90
N ALA A 395 -26.21 -23.30 -20.43
CA ALA A 395 -27.44 -22.64 -20.00
C ALA A 395 -28.00 -23.20 -18.68
N THR A 396 -27.64 -24.45 -18.34
CA THR A 396 -28.04 -25.12 -17.10
C THR A 396 -26.83 -25.62 -16.30
N GLY A 397 -27.02 -25.81 -15.00
CA GLY A 397 -26.02 -26.40 -14.10
C GLY A 397 -26.23 -27.90 -13.85
N GLU A 398 -26.95 -28.60 -14.73
CA GLU A 398 -27.23 -30.03 -14.56
C GLU A 398 -25.96 -30.86 -14.75
N THR A 399 -25.77 -31.87 -13.91
CA THR A 399 -24.64 -32.79 -14.06
C THR A 399 -24.98 -33.84 -15.11
N VAL A 400 -24.30 -33.78 -16.25
CA VAL A 400 -24.48 -34.72 -17.38
C VAL A 400 -23.82 -36.06 -17.07
N TRP A 401 -22.58 -36.02 -16.60
CA TRP A 401 -21.82 -37.20 -16.18
C TRP A 401 -20.77 -36.82 -15.13
N THR A 402 -20.29 -37.83 -14.42
CA THR A 402 -19.17 -37.70 -13.47
C THR A 402 -18.15 -38.80 -13.73
N TYR A 403 -16.87 -38.47 -13.49
CA TYR A 403 -15.77 -39.41 -13.50
C TYR A 403 -14.97 -39.26 -12.20
N THR A 404 -14.79 -40.34 -11.45
CA THR A 404 -14.05 -40.30 -10.18
C THR A 404 -12.80 -41.17 -10.27
N ASP A 405 -11.67 -40.61 -9.86
CA ASP A 405 -10.42 -41.34 -9.66
C ASP A 405 -10.02 -41.29 -8.19
N PRO A 406 -10.19 -42.38 -7.42
CA PRO A 406 -9.92 -42.40 -5.98
C PRO A 406 -8.51 -41.98 -5.56
N ALA A 407 -7.54 -42.03 -6.48
CA ALA A 407 -6.17 -41.67 -6.18
C ALA A 407 -5.91 -40.15 -6.17
N GLY A 408 -6.81 -39.35 -6.74
CA GLY A 408 -6.60 -37.91 -6.94
C GLY A 408 -6.66 -37.53 -8.41
N LEU A 409 -7.37 -36.46 -8.75
CA LEU A 409 -7.55 -35.97 -10.11
C LEU A 409 -7.24 -34.48 -10.20
N TYR A 410 -6.48 -34.09 -11.21
CA TYR A 410 -6.14 -32.70 -11.51
C TYR A 410 -7.11 -32.11 -12.54
N PRO A 411 -7.26 -30.78 -12.59
CA PRO A 411 -8.10 -30.11 -13.59
C PRO A 411 -7.75 -30.54 -15.04
N PRO A 412 -8.75 -30.74 -15.91
CA PRO A 412 -8.52 -31.16 -17.28
C PRO A 412 -8.18 -29.98 -18.21
N VAL A 413 -7.59 -30.31 -19.36
CA VAL A 413 -7.62 -29.50 -20.58
C VAL A 413 -8.47 -30.19 -21.63
N VAL A 414 -9.04 -29.41 -22.56
CA VAL A 414 -9.94 -29.90 -23.60
C VAL A 414 -9.38 -29.56 -24.97
N ALA A 415 -9.07 -30.60 -25.75
CA ALA A 415 -8.59 -30.45 -27.10
C ALA A 415 -9.68 -29.96 -28.07
N ALA A 416 -9.28 -29.67 -29.30
CA ALA A 416 -10.19 -29.13 -30.33
C ALA A 416 -11.29 -30.14 -30.74
N ASP A 417 -11.00 -31.43 -30.59
CA ASP A 417 -11.93 -32.55 -30.82
C ASP A 417 -12.83 -32.87 -29.61
N GLY A 418 -12.68 -32.13 -28.49
CA GLY A 418 -13.45 -32.33 -27.27
C GLY A 418 -12.88 -33.39 -26.33
N VAL A 419 -11.79 -34.07 -26.68
CA VAL A 419 -11.13 -35.03 -25.77
C VAL A 419 -10.56 -34.27 -24.58
N LEU A 420 -10.80 -34.79 -23.37
CA LEU A 420 -10.28 -34.24 -22.14
C LEU A 420 -9.01 -34.96 -21.74
N TYR A 421 -7.97 -34.20 -21.42
CA TYR A 421 -6.74 -34.72 -20.84
C TYR A 421 -6.61 -34.25 -19.40
N ALA A 422 -6.43 -35.19 -18.47
CA ALA A 422 -6.31 -34.89 -17.04
C ALA A 422 -5.22 -35.76 -16.41
N VAL A 423 -4.59 -35.25 -15.36
CA VAL A 423 -3.59 -36.01 -14.61
C VAL A 423 -4.23 -36.64 -13.39
N SER A 424 -3.90 -37.91 -13.15
CA SER A 424 -4.28 -38.68 -11.97
C SER A 424 -3.07 -38.94 -11.10
N ALA A 425 -3.24 -38.85 -9.78
CA ALA A 425 -2.21 -39.19 -8.79
C ALA A 425 -2.07 -40.71 -8.57
N GLN A 426 -2.84 -41.54 -9.27
CA GLN A 426 -2.75 -43.00 -9.19
C GLN A 426 -1.38 -43.50 -9.68
N ASP A 427 -0.89 -44.57 -9.05
CA ASP A 427 0.32 -45.30 -9.43
C ASP A 427 1.58 -44.43 -9.55
N GLY A 428 1.65 -43.36 -8.76
CA GLY A 428 2.75 -42.39 -8.77
C GLY A 428 2.59 -41.26 -9.79
N GLY A 429 1.54 -41.26 -10.60
CA GLY A 429 1.24 -40.23 -11.59
C GLY A 429 0.93 -40.83 -12.96
N SER A 430 -0.26 -40.57 -13.50
CA SER A 430 -0.66 -41.00 -14.84
C SER A 430 -1.45 -39.93 -15.58
N LEU A 431 -1.27 -39.84 -16.89
CA LEU A 431 -2.07 -39.02 -17.78
C LEU A 431 -3.27 -39.83 -18.29
N LEU A 432 -4.45 -39.23 -18.28
CA LEU A 432 -5.71 -39.80 -18.72
C LEU A 432 -6.23 -39.06 -19.95
N ALA A 433 -6.85 -39.80 -20.86
CA ALA A 433 -7.72 -39.24 -21.88
C ALA A 433 -9.16 -39.72 -21.68
N LEU A 434 -10.09 -38.79 -21.62
CA LEU A 434 -11.52 -39.04 -21.49
C LEU A 434 -12.24 -38.52 -22.74
N SER A 435 -13.25 -39.26 -23.21
CA SER A 435 -14.14 -38.78 -24.26
C SER A 435 -15.01 -37.61 -23.74
N PRO A 436 -15.62 -36.80 -24.62
CA PRO A 436 -16.58 -35.77 -24.23
C PRO A 436 -17.76 -36.29 -23.38
N GLU A 437 -18.06 -37.59 -23.47
CA GLU A 437 -19.10 -38.32 -22.74
C GLU A 437 -18.60 -38.92 -21.41
N GLY A 438 -17.34 -38.70 -21.05
CA GLY A 438 -16.75 -39.16 -19.79
C GLY A 438 -16.18 -40.59 -19.82
N ALA A 439 -16.07 -41.23 -20.99
CA ALA A 439 -15.50 -42.56 -21.11
C ALA A 439 -13.96 -42.51 -21.13
N LEU A 440 -13.30 -43.36 -20.34
CA LEU A 440 -11.84 -43.50 -20.37
C LEU A 440 -11.37 -44.11 -21.69
N LEU A 441 -10.63 -43.33 -22.47
CA LEU A 441 -10.03 -43.76 -23.74
C LEU A 441 -8.72 -44.51 -23.48
N TRP A 442 -7.84 -43.92 -22.68
CA TRP A 442 -6.57 -44.53 -22.27
C TRP A 442 -6.02 -43.89 -20.99
N ARG A 443 -5.10 -44.61 -20.34
CA ARG A 443 -4.30 -44.17 -19.20
C ARG A 443 -2.84 -44.51 -19.47
N SER A 444 -1.96 -43.53 -19.28
CA SER A 444 -0.53 -43.68 -19.50
C SER A 444 0.27 -43.23 -18.29
N PRO A 445 1.26 -44.01 -17.83
CA PRO A 445 2.08 -43.62 -16.69
C PRO A 445 2.98 -42.42 -17.03
N ILE A 446 3.17 -41.52 -16.07
CA ILE A 446 4.16 -40.44 -16.16
C ILE A 446 5.48 -41.00 -15.62
N PRO A 447 6.54 -41.10 -16.44
CA PRO A 447 7.82 -41.67 -16.02
C PRO A 447 8.42 -40.93 -14.82
N ASP A 448 8.98 -41.68 -13.85
CA ASP A 448 9.81 -41.15 -12.74
C ASP A 448 9.18 -40.10 -11.82
N ALA A 449 7.84 -40.01 -11.77
CA ALA A 449 7.06 -39.05 -10.97
C ALA A 449 7.17 -39.18 -9.43
N ALA A 450 8.21 -39.82 -8.89
CA ALA A 450 8.37 -40.19 -7.48
C ALA A 450 8.52 -39.00 -6.50
N PHE A 451 7.77 -39.04 -5.38
CA PHE A 451 8.03 -38.27 -4.15
C PHE A 451 8.39 -39.19 -2.95
N PRO A 452 9.18 -38.73 -1.96
CA PRO A 452 9.34 -39.42 -0.68
C PRO A 452 8.01 -39.51 0.07
N ARG A 453 7.60 -40.72 0.46
CA ARG A 453 6.47 -40.95 1.39
C ARG A 453 6.91 -40.55 2.81
N ASP A 454 6.99 -39.26 3.15
CA ASP A 454 7.12 -38.89 4.57
C ASP A 454 5.72 -38.77 5.19
N ARG A 455 5.31 -39.84 5.87
CA ARG A 455 4.09 -39.92 6.67
C ARG A 455 4.35 -39.18 7.98
N GLY A 456 3.93 -37.92 8.09
CA GLY A 456 4.21 -37.16 9.32
C GLY A 456 3.20 -36.10 9.72
N ASP A 457 2.67 -35.30 8.80
CA ASP A 457 2.01 -34.04 9.22
C ASP A 457 0.70 -33.80 8.48
N PHE A 458 -0.41 -34.22 9.10
CA PHE A 458 -1.78 -34.08 8.58
C PHE A 458 -2.43 -32.72 8.90
N ASP A 459 -1.69 -31.75 9.45
CA ASP A 459 -2.26 -30.47 9.90
C ASP A 459 -2.16 -29.32 8.87
N ARG A 460 -1.81 -29.62 7.60
CA ARG A 460 -1.90 -28.66 6.48
C ARG A 460 -2.97 -29.09 5.46
N PRO A 461 -3.96 -28.24 5.15
CA PRO A 461 -4.96 -28.57 4.14
C PRO A 461 -4.35 -28.47 2.73
N VAL A 462 -4.32 -29.61 2.04
CA VAL A 462 -4.29 -29.81 0.56
C VAL A 462 -3.58 -28.70 -0.25
N ALA A 463 -2.26 -28.79 -0.48
CA ALA A 463 -1.57 -27.96 -1.49
C ALA A 463 -0.18 -28.44 -1.95
N ASP A 464 0.27 -29.68 -1.71
CA ASP A 464 1.46 -30.20 -2.41
C ASP A 464 0.99 -30.87 -3.72
N TYR A 465 0.74 -30.03 -4.73
CA TYR A 465 0.50 -30.47 -6.10
C TYR A 465 1.78 -31.14 -6.62
N THR A 466 1.80 -32.47 -6.65
CA THR A 466 2.94 -33.28 -7.10
C THR A 466 3.07 -33.36 -8.62
N LEU A 467 2.06 -32.93 -9.38
CA LEU A 467 2.03 -32.97 -10.84
C LEU A 467 1.33 -31.72 -11.39
N SER A 468 1.56 -31.40 -12.65
CA SER A 468 0.91 -30.29 -13.32
C SER A 468 -0.42 -30.72 -13.98
N VAL A 469 -1.43 -29.84 -13.98
CA VAL A 469 -2.41 -29.71 -15.06
C VAL A 469 -1.67 -29.74 -16.42
N PRO A 470 -2.16 -30.53 -17.39
CA PRO A 470 -1.54 -30.60 -18.71
C PRO A 470 -1.68 -29.28 -19.49
N ALA A 471 -0.86 -29.11 -20.52
CA ALA A 471 -1.00 -28.08 -21.54
C ALA A 471 -0.95 -28.70 -22.94
N LEU A 472 -1.69 -28.13 -23.89
CA LEU A 472 -1.81 -28.62 -25.26
C LEU A 472 -1.02 -27.75 -26.23
N SER A 473 -0.12 -28.37 -27.00
CA SER A 473 0.61 -27.69 -28.08
C SER A 473 -0.24 -27.60 -29.34
N GLU A 474 0.11 -26.71 -30.27
CA GLU A 474 -0.59 -26.59 -31.56
C GLU A 474 -0.68 -27.91 -32.35
N ALA A 475 0.31 -28.79 -32.18
CA ALA A 475 0.34 -30.12 -32.80
C ALA A 475 -0.51 -31.16 -32.07
N GLY A 476 -1.21 -30.79 -31.00
CA GLY A 476 -1.98 -31.67 -30.13
C GLY A 476 -1.15 -32.49 -29.14
N GLU A 477 0.12 -32.15 -28.94
CA GLU A 477 0.92 -32.83 -27.91
C GLU A 477 0.48 -32.38 -26.52
N ILE A 478 0.46 -33.32 -25.58
CA ILE A 478 0.08 -33.08 -24.19
C ILE A 478 1.35 -32.94 -23.36
N ILE A 479 1.61 -31.74 -22.85
CA ILE A 479 2.77 -31.40 -22.04
C ILE A 479 2.38 -31.47 -20.56
N VAL A 480 3.13 -32.24 -19.78
CA VAL A 480 2.93 -32.41 -18.34
C VAL A 480 4.27 -32.23 -17.63
N ALA A 481 4.27 -31.49 -16.52
CA ALA A 481 5.43 -31.38 -15.63
C ALA A 481 5.22 -32.20 -14.36
N ASP A 482 6.28 -32.90 -13.92
CA ASP A 482 6.29 -33.62 -12.65
C ASP A 482 6.64 -32.70 -11.46
N GLY A 483 6.54 -33.22 -10.24
CA GLY A 483 6.80 -32.48 -9.01
C GLY A 483 8.26 -32.05 -8.81
N ARG A 484 9.19 -32.52 -9.65
CA ARG A 484 10.61 -32.12 -9.68
C ARG A 484 10.91 -31.13 -10.81
N GLY A 485 9.90 -30.78 -11.62
CA GLY A 485 10.03 -29.90 -12.78
C GLY A 485 10.48 -30.61 -14.06
N THR A 486 10.51 -31.94 -14.10
CA THR A 486 10.74 -32.70 -15.34
C THR A 486 9.54 -32.54 -16.26
N VAL A 487 9.77 -32.25 -17.54
CA VAL A 487 8.70 -32.05 -18.53
C VAL A 487 8.59 -33.27 -19.43
N HIS A 488 7.39 -33.80 -19.58
CA HIS A 488 7.06 -34.93 -20.44
C HIS A 488 6.08 -34.47 -21.52
N ALA A 489 6.34 -34.84 -22.77
CA ALA A 489 5.40 -34.65 -23.85
C ALA A 489 4.81 -36.00 -24.29
N PHE A 490 3.49 -36.04 -24.38
CA PHE A 490 2.74 -37.20 -24.84
C PHE A 490 2.11 -36.91 -26.20
N ALA A 491 2.07 -37.92 -27.06
CA ALA A 491 1.21 -37.89 -28.24
C ALA A 491 -0.27 -38.02 -27.82
N PRO A 492 -1.23 -37.57 -28.65
CA PRO A 492 -2.67 -37.81 -28.44
C PRO A 492 -3.05 -39.29 -28.20
N ALA A 493 -2.23 -40.22 -28.71
CA ALA A 493 -2.40 -41.66 -28.51
C ALA A 493 -1.87 -42.17 -27.14
N GLY A 494 -1.35 -41.28 -26.29
CA GLY A 494 -0.94 -41.58 -24.92
C GLY A 494 0.49 -42.10 -24.74
N HIS A 495 1.31 -42.23 -25.78
CA HIS A 495 2.72 -42.60 -25.62
C HIS A 495 3.61 -41.36 -25.45
N VAL A 496 4.65 -41.47 -24.62
CA VAL A 496 5.64 -40.41 -24.40
C VAL A 496 6.46 -40.20 -25.68
N ARG A 497 6.49 -38.97 -26.19
CA ARG A 497 7.34 -38.57 -27.32
C ARG A 497 8.74 -38.20 -26.87
N TRP A 498 8.82 -37.40 -25.80
CA TRP A 498 10.09 -36.99 -25.21
C TRP A 498 9.91 -36.68 -23.73
N THR A 499 11.02 -36.75 -22.99
CA THR A 499 11.09 -36.38 -21.58
C THR A 499 12.33 -35.51 -21.38
N ARG A 500 12.16 -34.40 -20.67
CA ARG A 500 13.22 -33.42 -20.40
C ARG A 500 13.40 -33.26 -18.89
N PRO A 501 14.41 -33.94 -18.30
CA PRO A 501 14.74 -33.77 -16.89
C PRO A 501 15.09 -32.32 -16.56
N ASN A 502 14.60 -31.85 -15.41
CA ASN A 502 15.07 -30.59 -14.83
C ASN A 502 16.51 -30.79 -14.30
N PRO A 503 17.52 -30.07 -14.81
CA PRO A 503 18.91 -30.22 -14.37
C PRO A 503 19.13 -29.86 -12.89
N ALA A 504 18.22 -29.06 -12.30
CA ALA A 504 18.20 -28.72 -10.88
C ALA A 504 16.84 -29.07 -10.27
N PRO A 505 16.58 -30.36 -9.96
CA PRO A 505 15.30 -30.82 -9.44
C PRO A 505 14.83 -29.99 -8.24
N ALA A 506 13.64 -29.41 -8.36
CA ALA A 506 13.03 -28.55 -7.36
C ALA A 506 11.51 -28.68 -7.46
N ARG A 507 10.80 -28.34 -6.38
CA ARG A 507 9.34 -28.44 -6.36
C ARG A 507 8.74 -27.58 -7.47
N LEU A 508 7.82 -28.16 -8.24
CA LEU A 508 7.08 -27.43 -9.27
C LEU A 508 6.18 -26.38 -8.61
N LEU A 509 6.25 -25.14 -9.10
CA LEU A 509 5.41 -24.03 -8.61
C LEU A 509 4.25 -23.72 -9.54
N THR A 510 4.42 -23.88 -10.86
CA THR A 510 3.43 -23.49 -11.85
C THR A 510 3.10 -24.62 -12.81
N GLN A 511 1.92 -24.52 -13.40
CA GLN A 511 1.56 -25.29 -14.58
C GLN A 511 2.44 -24.91 -15.78
N PRO A 512 2.76 -25.83 -16.70
CA PRO A 512 3.38 -25.47 -17.96
C PRO A 512 2.41 -24.63 -18.79
N ILE A 513 2.89 -23.54 -19.38
CA ILE A 513 2.15 -22.75 -20.37
C ILE A 513 2.87 -22.83 -21.72
N ILE A 514 2.11 -22.73 -22.81
CA ILE A 514 2.63 -22.86 -24.16
C ILE A 514 2.32 -21.59 -24.94
N GLY A 515 3.35 -20.94 -25.48
CA GLY A 515 3.21 -19.79 -26.36
C GLY A 515 2.80 -20.18 -27.78
N LEU A 516 2.35 -19.20 -28.56
CA LEU A 516 2.02 -19.39 -29.98
C LEU A 516 3.25 -19.78 -30.83
N ASP A 517 4.46 -19.50 -30.34
CA ASP A 517 5.73 -19.93 -30.94
C ASP A 517 6.10 -21.39 -30.60
N GLY A 518 5.25 -22.08 -29.83
CA GLY A 518 5.51 -23.42 -29.30
C GLY A 518 6.52 -23.45 -28.15
N GLY A 519 6.95 -22.30 -27.61
CA GLY A 519 7.76 -22.22 -26.41
C GLY A 519 7.00 -22.72 -25.19
N ILE A 520 7.64 -23.53 -24.35
CA ILE A 520 7.06 -24.09 -23.12
C ILE A 520 7.72 -23.39 -21.93
N TYR A 521 6.91 -22.82 -21.03
CA TYR A 521 7.40 -22.06 -19.88
C TYR A 521 6.83 -22.66 -18.59
N LEU A 522 7.67 -22.81 -17.56
CA LEU A 522 7.27 -23.25 -16.23
C LEU A 522 8.22 -22.70 -15.15
N ALA A 523 7.76 -22.69 -13.90
CA ALA A 523 8.55 -22.29 -12.74
C ALA A 523 8.60 -23.37 -11.66
N THR A 524 9.74 -23.43 -10.98
CA THR A 524 10.05 -24.28 -9.81
C THR A 524 10.51 -23.40 -8.65
N ASP A 525 10.63 -23.94 -7.43
CA ASP A 525 11.04 -23.18 -6.23
C ASP A 525 12.30 -22.30 -6.44
N ASN A 526 13.22 -22.73 -7.30
CA ASN A 526 14.49 -22.05 -7.52
C ASN A 526 14.70 -21.49 -8.94
N HIS A 527 13.89 -21.90 -9.93
CA HIS A 527 14.16 -21.56 -11.33
C HIS A 527 12.89 -21.28 -12.14
N LEU A 528 12.98 -20.31 -13.03
CA LEU A 528 12.12 -20.13 -14.18
C LEU A 528 12.78 -20.78 -15.40
N ILE A 529 12.03 -21.60 -16.14
CA ILE A 529 12.55 -22.47 -17.19
C ILE A 529 11.76 -22.21 -18.48
N ALA A 530 12.48 -22.01 -19.58
CA ALA A 530 11.90 -22.01 -20.93
C ALA A 530 12.49 -23.15 -21.77
N LEU A 531 11.62 -23.90 -22.42
CA LEU A 531 11.95 -24.95 -23.38
C LEU A 531 11.40 -24.60 -24.76
N ALA A 532 12.05 -25.07 -25.81
CA ALA A 532 11.48 -25.09 -27.15
C ALA A 532 10.44 -26.22 -27.28
N ALA A 533 9.63 -26.19 -28.34
CA ALA A 533 8.59 -27.19 -28.61
C ALA A 533 9.11 -28.63 -28.62
N ASN A 534 10.37 -28.84 -28.99
CA ASN A 534 11.04 -30.15 -29.01
C ASN A 534 11.64 -30.56 -27.64
N GLY A 535 11.38 -29.79 -26.58
CA GLY A 535 11.91 -30.00 -25.23
C GLY A 535 13.33 -29.49 -25.02
N ALA A 536 14.01 -28.87 -26.01
CA ALA A 536 15.34 -28.29 -25.80
C ALA A 536 15.28 -27.07 -24.87
N THR A 537 16.14 -27.01 -23.85
CA THR A 537 16.22 -25.85 -22.95
C THR A 537 16.67 -24.62 -23.71
N ARG A 538 15.85 -23.56 -23.71
CA ARG A 538 16.21 -22.25 -24.26
C ARG A 538 17.04 -21.48 -23.26
N TRP A 539 16.51 -21.33 -22.04
CA TRP A 539 17.18 -20.68 -20.93
C TRP A 539 16.59 -21.16 -19.60
N GLN A 540 17.35 -20.94 -18.53
CA GLN A 540 16.94 -21.23 -17.15
C GLN A 540 17.53 -20.15 -16.24
N VAL A 541 16.67 -19.44 -15.51
CA VAL A 541 17.06 -18.30 -14.66
C VAL A 541 16.67 -18.60 -13.22
N THR A 542 17.57 -18.29 -12.29
CA THR A 542 17.33 -18.50 -10.85
C THR A 542 16.40 -17.43 -10.30
N LEU A 543 15.38 -17.83 -9.56
CA LEU A 543 14.40 -16.94 -8.96
C LEU A 543 14.90 -16.42 -7.59
N PRO A 544 14.67 -15.14 -7.24
CA PRO A 544 14.89 -14.65 -5.89
C PRO A 544 13.89 -15.29 -4.91
N THR A 545 14.40 -15.83 -3.80
CA THR A 545 13.74 -16.86 -2.95
C THR A 545 12.53 -16.44 -2.11
N TYR A 546 11.89 -15.29 -2.33
CA TYR A 546 10.78 -14.83 -1.47
C TYR A 546 9.70 -14.05 -2.24
N SER A 547 8.48 -14.60 -2.29
CA SER A 547 7.27 -13.86 -2.67
C SER A 547 6.02 -14.42 -1.98
N TYR A 548 5.05 -13.54 -1.69
CA TYR A 548 3.81 -13.84 -0.95
C TYR A 548 2.59 -14.06 -1.87
N SER A 549 2.78 -14.01 -3.19
CA SER A 549 1.73 -14.16 -4.19
C SER A 549 1.60 -15.60 -4.70
N LEU A 550 0.40 -16.02 -5.09
CA LEU A 550 0.19 -17.31 -5.74
C LEU A 550 0.97 -17.35 -7.07
N PRO A 551 1.86 -18.34 -7.28
CA PRO A 551 2.69 -18.41 -8.48
C PRO A 551 1.82 -18.76 -9.69
N VAL A 552 1.35 -17.74 -10.40
CA VAL A 552 0.72 -17.89 -11.71
C VAL A 552 1.68 -17.37 -12.76
N LEU A 553 2.07 -18.25 -13.68
CA LEU A 553 2.89 -17.90 -14.83
C LEU A 553 1.97 -17.42 -15.95
N ARG A 554 2.33 -16.31 -16.61
CA ARG A 554 1.57 -15.78 -17.75
C ARG A 554 2.50 -15.31 -18.86
N LEU A 555 2.09 -15.47 -20.11
CA LEU A 555 2.81 -15.02 -21.30
C LEU A 555 1.97 -13.98 -22.04
N SER A 556 2.60 -12.92 -22.54
CA SER A 556 1.91 -11.90 -23.34
C SER A 556 1.40 -12.45 -24.66
N ALA A 557 0.39 -11.78 -25.23
CA ALA A 557 -0.23 -12.15 -26.51
C ALA A 557 0.77 -12.23 -27.67
N ASP A 558 1.78 -11.37 -27.66
CA ASP A 558 2.86 -11.33 -28.65
C ASP A 558 4.02 -12.28 -28.34
N GLY A 559 3.96 -13.01 -27.22
CA GLY A 559 4.99 -13.97 -26.79
C GLY A 559 6.31 -13.34 -26.33
N ARG A 560 6.37 -12.02 -26.12
CA ARG A 560 7.60 -11.30 -25.77
C ARG A 560 7.85 -11.18 -24.28
N LEU A 561 6.79 -11.10 -23.48
CA LEU A 561 6.86 -10.83 -22.04
C LEU A 561 6.28 -12.00 -21.27
N LEU A 562 6.96 -12.39 -20.20
CA LEU A 562 6.54 -13.44 -19.30
C LEU A 562 6.40 -12.83 -17.90
N THR A 563 5.28 -13.03 -17.22
CA THR A 563 5.07 -12.55 -15.86
C THR A 563 5.00 -13.72 -14.90
N PHE A 564 5.71 -13.57 -13.79
CA PHE A 564 5.74 -14.55 -12.71
C PHE A 564 5.79 -13.79 -11.39
N GLN A 565 4.77 -13.99 -10.55
CA GLN A 565 4.63 -13.28 -9.27
C GLN A 565 4.68 -11.75 -9.46
N ASP A 566 5.65 -11.10 -8.83
CA ASP A 566 5.93 -9.66 -8.87
C ASP A 566 6.96 -9.27 -9.94
N PHE A 567 7.29 -10.15 -10.90
CA PHE A 567 8.27 -9.88 -11.95
C PHE A 567 7.69 -9.94 -13.36
N VAL A 568 8.24 -9.11 -14.24
CA VAL A 568 8.13 -9.22 -15.69
C VAL A 568 9.51 -9.54 -16.23
N VAL A 569 9.61 -10.61 -17.01
CA VAL A 569 10.85 -11.04 -17.65
C VAL A 569 10.66 -11.12 -19.16
N ALA A 570 11.76 -11.00 -19.90
CA ALA A 570 11.78 -11.22 -21.34
C ALA A 570 11.59 -12.72 -21.61
N ALA A 571 10.66 -13.11 -22.47
CA ALA A 571 10.36 -14.51 -22.74
C ALA A 571 11.47 -15.22 -23.56
N ASP A 572 12.27 -14.46 -24.31
CA ASP A 572 13.36 -14.96 -25.16
C ASP A 572 14.67 -15.18 -24.40
N SER A 573 14.98 -14.36 -23.39
CA SER A 573 16.23 -14.47 -22.61
C SER A 573 16.03 -14.85 -21.13
N GLY A 574 14.86 -14.61 -20.57
CA GLY A 574 14.59 -14.72 -19.13
C GLY A 574 15.08 -13.53 -18.30
N ASP A 575 15.57 -12.47 -18.94
CA ASP A 575 16.07 -11.27 -18.24
C ASP A 575 14.93 -10.51 -17.56
N THR A 576 15.16 -10.06 -16.32
CA THR A 576 14.16 -9.24 -15.61
C THR A 576 14.06 -7.85 -16.23
N LEU A 577 12.87 -7.53 -16.74
CA LEU A 577 12.57 -6.24 -17.36
C LEU A 577 11.92 -5.27 -16.36
N ALA A 578 11.07 -5.80 -15.48
CA ALA A 578 10.41 -5.01 -14.44
C ALA A 578 10.14 -5.83 -13.19
N LYS A 579 10.06 -5.15 -12.05
CA LYS A 579 9.63 -5.72 -10.77
C LYS A 579 8.53 -4.84 -10.18
N ALA A 580 7.48 -5.45 -9.66
CA ALA A 580 6.41 -4.75 -8.99
C ALA A 580 6.94 -4.06 -7.72
N PRO A 581 6.33 -2.93 -7.32
CA PRO A 581 6.77 -2.19 -6.13
C PRO A 581 6.66 -3.00 -4.84
N THR A 582 5.68 -3.91 -4.74
CA THR A 582 5.50 -4.80 -3.58
C THR A 582 5.31 -6.26 -4.01
N SER A 583 5.63 -7.19 -3.12
CA SER A 583 5.49 -8.63 -3.35
C SER A 583 4.04 -9.15 -3.34
N VAL A 584 3.06 -8.28 -3.08
CA VAL A 584 1.62 -8.61 -3.11
C VAL A 584 0.92 -8.05 -4.35
N ASP A 585 1.59 -7.19 -5.11
CA ASP A 585 1.10 -6.71 -6.40
C ASP A 585 1.29 -7.80 -7.46
N LEU A 586 0.34 -7.90 -8.39
CA LEU A 586 0.33 -8.98 -9.37
C LEU A 586 0.26 -8.41 -10.78
N PHE A 587 1.21 -8.80 -11.63
CA PHE A 587 1.12 -8.53 -13.06
C PHE A 587 0.13 -9.49 -13.73
N ILE A 588 -0.87 -8.94 -14.42
CA ILE A 588 -1.87 -9.69 -15.17
C ILE A 588 -1.87 -9.23 -16.65
N PHE A 589 -2.10 -10.14 -17.57
CA PHE A 589 -2.43 -9.77 -18.95
C PHE A 589 -3.94 -9.75 -19.12
N GLY A 590 -4.45 -8.67 -19.69
CA GLY A 590 -5.84 -8.58 -20.08
C GLY A 590 -6.10 -9.37 -21.37
N ALA A 591 -7.35 -9.79 -21.58
CA ALA A 591 -7.79 -10.36 -22.86
C ALA A 591 -7.82 -9.31 -23.99
N ASP A 592 -7.64 -8.04 -23.66
CA ASP A 592 -7.35 -6.94 -24.58
C ASP A 592 -5.86 -6.85 -24.97
N GLY A 593 -5.02 -7.80 -24.51
CA GLY A 593 -3.61 -7.91 -24.87
C GLY A 593 -2.67 -6.96 -24.12
N GLN A 594 -3.18 -6.14 -23.22
CA GLN A 594 -2.40 -5.18 -22.44
C GLN A 594 -1.84 -5.81 -21.16
N LEU A 595 -0.65 -5.37 -20.73
CA LEU A 595 -0.10 -5.72 -19.42
C LEU A 595 -0.67 -4.78 -18.37
N TYR A 596 -1.09 -5.33 -17.24
CA TYR A 596 -1.59 -4.57 -16.11
C TYR A 596 -0.87 -4.95 -14.83
N LEU A 597 -0.63 -3.96 -13.97
CA LEU A 597 -0.30 -4.20 -12.58
C LEU A 597 -1.58 -4.05 -11.75
N ARG A 598 -1.94 -5.12 -11.05
CA ARG A 598 -3.06 -5.13 -10.10
C ARG A 598 -2.53 -4.89 -8.71
N ARG A 599 -3.08 -3.88 -8.05
CA ARG A 599 -2.72 -3.48 -6.70
C ARG A 599 -3.96 -3.22 -5.87
N GLN A 600 -4.28 -4.14 -4.96
CA GLN A 600 -5.46 -4.07 -4.09
C GLN A 600 -6.78 -3.76 -4.82
N ALA A 601 -7.19 -2.48 -4.82
CA ALA A 601 -8.41 -1.92 -5.38
C ALA A 601 -8.19 -1.14 -6.69
N GLU A 602 -7.00 -1.28 -7.28
CA GLU A 602 -6.55 -0.53 -8.44
C GLU A 602 -5.98 -1.45 -9.52
N LEU A 603 -6.09 -0.97 -10.74
CA LEU A 603 -5.54 -1.60 -11.93
C LEU A 603 -4.88 -0.52 -12.78
N GLU A 604 -3.60 -0.71 -13.07
CA GLU A 604 -2.78 0.19 -13.88
C GLU A 604 -2.33 -0.55 -15.15
N ALA A 605 -2.47 0.07 -16.31
CA ALA A 605 -1.86 -0.45 -17.53
C ALA A 605 -0.37 -0.11 -17.55
N TRP A 606 0.46 -1.09 -17.87
CA TRP A 606 1.91 -0.96 -17.98
C TRP A 606 2.30 -1.24 -19.44
N GLU A 607 3.02 -0.29 -20.03
CA GLU A 607 3.64 -0.44 -21.34
C GLU A 607 5.15 -0.44 -21.15
N ILE A 608 5.80 -1.53 -21.56
CA ILE A 608 7.24 -1.73 -21.41
C ILE A 608 7.85 -1.67 -22.81
N ALA A 609 8.63 -0.62 -23.09
CA ALA A 609 9.32 -0.42 -24.36
C ALA A 609 10.77 -0.02 -24.10
N ASP A 610 11.73 -0.79 -24.65
CA ASP A 610 13.17 -0.50 -24.61
C ASP A 610 13.75 -0.16 -23.22
N GLY A 611 13.20 -0.78 -22.16
CA GLY A 611 13.63 -0.58 -20.77
C GLY A 611 12.95 0.58 -20.04
N ASP A 612 12.16 1.40 -20.75
CA ASP A 612 11.27 2.39 -20.14
C ASP A 612 9.90 1.79 -19.85
N VAL A 613 9.39 2.07 -18.65
CA VAL A 613 8.07 1.64 -18.19
C VAL A 613 7.14 2.84 -18.17
N ARG A 614 6.11 2.81 -19.00
CA ARG A 614 5.03 3.78 -18.99
C ARG A 614 3.84 3.20 -18.24
N VAL A 615 3.44 3.87 -17.17
CA VAL A 615 2.29 3.48 -16.35
C VAL A 615 1.10 4.40 -16.66
N THR A 616 -0.07 3.82 -16.86
CA THR A 616 -1.32 4.55 -17.07
C THR A 616 -2.38 4.01 -16.11
N PRO A 617 -2.91 4.81 -15.17
CA PRO A 617 -4.02 4.39 -14.32
C PRO A 617 -5.25 4.02 -15.16
N ARG A 618 -5.93 2.91 -14.82
CA ARG A 618 -7.08 2.41 -15.59
C ARG A 618 -8.34 2.27 -14.76
N VAL A 619 -8.21 1.68 -13.57
CA VAL A 619 -9.35 1.48 -12.67
C VAL A 619 -8.93 1.81 -11.26
N ARG A 620 -9.81 2.50 -10.56
CA ARG A 620 -9.68 2.76 -9.13
C ARG A 620 -11.03 2.55 -8.46
N LEU A 621 -11.10 1.56 -7.59
CA LEU A 621 -12.30 1.24 -6.84
C LEU A 621 -12.28 1.96 -5.49
N ASP A 622 -13.42 2.55 -5.10
CA ASP A 622 -13.62 3.04 -3.74
C ASP A 622 -13.88 1.84 -2.80
N ALA A 623 -12.80 1.21 -2.35
CA ALA A 623 -12.88 0.04 -1.47
C ALA A 623 -13.65 0.31 -0.16
N ARG A 624 -13.66 1.56 0.32
CA ARG A 624 -14.39 1.96 1.54
C ARG A 624 -15.89 2.07 1.29
N GLY A 625 -16.28 2.73 0.20
CA GLY A 625 -17.68 2.82 -0.22
C GLY A 625 -18.31 1.46 -0.54
N LEU A 626 -17.49 0.51 -1.00
CA LEU A 626 -17.89 -0.86 -1.36
C LEU A 626 -17.88 -1.84 -0.17
N ALA A 627 -17.56 -1.39 1.05
CA ALA A 627 -17.48 -2.20 2.26
C ALA A 627 -16.61 -3.47 2.10
N LEU A 628 -15.54 -3.39 1.31
CA LEU A 628 -14.62 -4.49 1.09
C LEU A 628 -13.81 -4.72 2.38
N SER A 629 -13.96 -5.88 3.01
CA SER A 629 -13.17 -6.25 4.19
C SER A 629 -11.76 -6.64 3.78
N PHE A 630 -10.77 -6.10 4.50
CA PHE A 630 -9.32 -6.33 4.39
C PHE A 630 -8.82 -7.25 3.28
N GLY A 631 -8.24 -6.59 2.25
CA GLY A 631 -7.11 -7.00 1.43
C GLY A 631 -6.89 -8.49 1.21
N PHE A 632 -7.42 -9.02 0.11
CA PHE A 632 -6.72 -9.67 -1.00
C PHE A 632 -7.78 -9.91 -2.09
N SER A 633 -7.61 -9.37 -3.30
CA SER A 633 -8.48 -9.78 -4.42
C SER A 633 -8.09 -11.20 -4.82
N GLY A 634 -9.05 -12.12 -4.72
CA GLY A 634 -8.85 -13.54 -5.02
C GLY A 634 -8.48 -13.75 -6.49
N ASP A 635 -9.11 -12.99 -7.38
CA ASP A 635 -8.85 -12.99 -8.81
C ASP A 635 -9.26 -11.66 -9.47
N GLY A 636 -8.78 -11.39 -10.68
CA GLY A 636 -9.17 -10.20 -11.45
C GLY A 636 -8.54 -10.17 -12.84
N GLY A 637 -9.17 -9.47 -13.77
CA GLY A 637 -8.78 -9.44 -15.18
C GLY A 637 -9.47 -8.35 -15.98
N VAL A 638 -9.13 -8.29 -17.27
CA VAL A 638 -9.71 -7.35 -18.24
C VAL A 638 -10.22 -8.13 -19.45
N LEU A 639 -11.44 -7.84 -19.89
CA LEU A 639 -12.05 -8.45 -21.07
C LEU A 639 -11.60 -7.73 -22.37
N PRO A 640 -11.77 -8.32 -23.58
CA PRO A 640 -11.31 -7.71 -24.84
C PRO A 640 -11.83 -6.29 -25.13
N GLY A 641 -12.95 -5.89 -24.52
CA GLY A 641 -13.52 -4.54 -24.61
C GLY A 641 -12.96 -3.52 -23.60
N GLY A 642 -11.90 -3.85 -22.88
CA GLY A 642 -11.29 -2.99 -21.85
C GLY A 642 -12.07 -2.93 -20.52
N ARG A 643 -13.11 -3.75 -20.37
CA ARG A 643 -13.92 -3.84 -19.14
C ARG A 643 -13.19 -4.71 -18.12
N ALA A 644 -12.90 -4.17 -16.95
CA ALA A 644 -12.21 -4.86 -15.87
C ALA A 644 -13.19 -5.55 -14.92
N TRP A 645 -12.73 -6.61 -14.27
CA TRP A 645 -13.47 -7.33 -13.24
C TRP A 645 -12.56 -7.74 -12.08
N PHE A 646 -13.12 -7.74 -10.88
CA PHE A 646 -12.42 -8.08 -9.65
C PHE A 646 -13.29 -8.96 -8.78
N LEU A 647 -12.70 -9.99 -8.19
CA LEU A 647 -13.32 -10.80 -7.16
C LEU A 647 -12.68 -10.51 -5.81
N TYR A 648 -13.46 -9.97 -4.89
CA TYR A 648 -13.08 -9.79 -3.49
C TYR A 648 -13.70 -10.90 -2.68
N SER A 649 -12.88 -11.79 -2.13
CA SER A 649 -13.33 -12.78 -1.17
C SER A 649 -12.72 -12.46 0.18
N SER A 650 -13.54 -12.49 1.24
CA SER A 650 -13.06 -12.31 2.61
C SER A 650 -12.66 -13.68 3.16
N PRO A 651 -11.37 -13.91 3.49
CA PRO A 651 -10.95 -15.15 4.14
C PRO A 651 -11.53 -15.29 5.57
N PHE A 652 -12.07 -14.21 6.15
CA PHE A 652 -12.52 -14.14 7.55
C PHE A 652 -14.04 -14.04 7.72
N GLY A 653 -14.83 -14.15 6.63
CA GLY A 653 -16.30 -14.21 6.63
C GLY A 653 -16.99 -13.17 5.72
N GLY A 654 -18.11 -13.54 5.07
CA GLY A 654 -18.89 -12.71 4.13
C GLY A 654 -19.22 -13.43 2.80
N SER A 655 -20.10 -12.86 1.97
CA SER A 655 -20.24 -13.21 0.54
C SER A 655 -19.02 -12.71 -0.24
N SER A 656 -18.60 -13.43 -1.29
CA SER A 656 -17.62 -12.90 -2.22
C SER A 656 -18.27 -11.76 -3.01
N LYS A 657 -17.58 -10.66 -3.24
CA LYS A 657 -18.09 -9.53 -4.03
C LYS A 657 -17.41 -9.50 -5.38
N VAL A 658 -18.23 -9.49 -6.43
CA VAL A 658 -17.77 -9.26 -7.81
C VAL A 658 -17.99 -7.80 -8.13
N VAL A 659 -16.94 -7.16 -8.66
CA VAL A 659 -16.95 -5.75 -9.05
C VAL A 659 -16.56 -5.66 -10.51
N TRP A 660 -17.39 -5.01 -11.31
CA TRP A 660 -17.12 -4.67 -12.72
C TRP A 660 -16.84 -3.19 -12.86
N ALA A 661 -15.84 -2.85 -13.66
CA ALA A 661 -15.53 -1.50 -14.06
C ALA A 661 -15.44 -1.39 -15.58
N ASP A 662 -15.99 -0.33 -16.16
CA ASP A 662 -15.89 -0.09 -17.60
C ASP A 662 -14.46 0.30 -18.03
N ALA A 663 -14.27 0.49 -19.34
CA ALA A 663 -12.98 0.89 -19.91
C ALA A 663 -12.52 2.31 -19.50
N ALA A 664 -13.42 3.12 -18.93
CA ALA A 664 -13.10 4.42 -18.37
C ALA A 664 -12.73 4.33 -16.87
N GLY A 665 -12.76 3.13 -16.29
CA GLY A 665 -12.43 2.89 -14.89
C GLY A 665 -13.56 3.14 -13.91
N GLN A 666 -14.78 3.41 -14.38
CA GLN A 666 -15.93 3.64 -13.51
C GLN A 666 -16.56 2.31 -13.12
N THR A 667 -16.87 2.15 -11.83
CA THR A 667 -17.59 0.97 -11.32
C THR A 667 -19.00 0.95 -11.91
N THR A 668 -19.33 -0.11 -12.66
CA THR A 668 -20.64 -0.25 -13.32
C THR A 668 -21.56 -1.21 -12.61
N GLU A 669 -21.04 -2.32 -12.09
CA GLU A 669 -21.84 -3.39 -11.50
C GLU A 669 -21.11 -3.92 -10.26
N VAL A 670 -21.84 -4.11 -9.16
CA VAL A 670 -21.34 -4.71 -7.92
C VAL A 670 -22.40 -5.65 -7.40
N PHE A 671 -22.03 -6.90 -7.15
CA PHE A 671 -22.95 -7.89 -6.59
C PHE A 671 -22.25 -8.87 -5.67
N ASP A 672 -23.04 -9.45 -4.77
CA ASP A 672 -22.63 -10.57 -3.94
C ASP A 672 -22.75 -11.87 -4.75
N ALA A 673 -21.61 -12.52 -4.97
CA ALA A 673 -21.52 -13.87 -5.53
C ALA A 673 -21.59 -14.93 -4.43
N LEU A 674 -21.40 -16.21 -4.79
CA LEU A 674 -21.38 -17.34 -3.86
C LEU A 674 -20.45 -17.08 -2.65
N ARG A 675 -20.72 -17.83 -1.60
CA ARG A 675 -20.00 -17.72 -0.32
C ARG A 675 -18.57 -18.25 -0.46
N ARG A 676 -17.68 -17.71 0.39
CA ARG A 676 -16.25 -18.02 0.64
C ARG A 676 -15.40 -18.52 -0.55
N GLY A 677 -14.37 -17.74 -0.88
CA GLY A 677 -13.15 -18.25 -1.54
C GLY A 677 -13.32 -18.83 -2.94
N SER A 678 -14.44 -18.56 -3.60
CA SER A 678 -14.79 -19.17 -4.87
C SER A 678 -13.79 -18.82 -5.98
N PRO A 679 -13.03 -19.77 -6.55
CA PRO A 679 -12.23 -19.46 -7.74
C PRO A 679 -13.17 -19.13 -8.91
N VAL A 680 -12.81 -18.12 -9.70
CA VAL A 680 -13.44 -17.92 -11.00
C VAL A 680 -12.89 -18.99 -11.93
N LEU A 681 -13.79 -19.83 -12.46
CA LEU A 681 -13.41 -20.89 -13.38
C LEU A 681 -13.30 -20.38 -14.81
N ALA A 682 -14.23 -19.52 -15.22
CA ALA A 682 -14.25 -18.92 -16.56
C ALA A 682 -15.20 -17.73 -16.61
N ILE A 683 -15.02 -16.88 -17.64
CA ILE A 683 -15.96 -15.84 -18.05
C ILE A 683 -16.24 -16.02 -19.53
N ASP A 684 -17.51 -16.11 -19.91
CA ASP A 684 -17.89 -16.33 -21.31
C ASP A 684 -18.01 -15.03 -22.12
N GLN A 685 -18.29 -15.16 -23.42
CA GLN A 685 -18.49 -14.01 -24.31
C GLN A 685 -19.68 -13.10 -23.91
N GLN A 686 -20.64 -13.60 -23.13
CA GLN A 686 -21.79 -12.84 -22.64
C GLN A 686 -21.50 -12.12 -21.30
N ARG A 687 -20.28 -12.24 -20.76
CA ARG A 687 -19.87 -11.80 -19.42
C ARG A 687 -20.54 -12.59 -18.29
N THR A 688 -21.00 -13.80 -18.58
CA THR A 688 -21.44 -14.75 -17.56
C THR A 688 -20.22 -15.26 -16.81
N MET A 689 -20.21 -15.12 -15.49
CA MET A 689 -19.10 -15.57 -14.64
C MET A 689 -19.46 -16.91 -13.99
N TYR A 690 -18.58 -17.90 -14.14
CA TYR A 690 -18.74 -19.25 -13.59
C TYR A 690 -17.84 -19.41 -12.38
N LEU A 691 -18.42 -19.70 -11.22
CA LEU A 691 -17.71 -19.78 -9.95
C LEU A 691 -18.30 -20.84 -9.02
N CYS A 692 -17.47 -21.42 -8.15
CA CYS A 692 -17.88 -22.47 -7.22
C CYS A 692 -17.40 -22.17 -5.79
N ASP A 693 -18.20 -22.50 -4.78
CA ASP A 693 -17.84 -22.36 -3.36
C ASP A 693 -16.61 -23.23 -3.02
N ALA A 694 -15.83 -22.79 -2.04
CA ALA A 694 -14.59 -23.42 -1.60
C ALA A 694 -14.52 -23.48 -0.07
N PHE A 695 -15.49 -24.16 0.57
CA PHE A 695 -15.51 -24.29 2.03
C PHE A 695 -15.75 -25.72 2.55
N LEU A 696 -14.83 -26.16 3.42
CA LEU A 696 -14.90 -27.47 4.07
C LEU A 696 -16.10 -27.57 5.03
N GLY A 697 -16.87 -28.66 4.93
CA GLY A 697 -17.98 -28.97 5.85
C GLY A 697 -19.35 -28.37 5.47
N ARG A 698 -19.52 -27.86 4.24
CA ARG A 698 -20.80 -27.42 3.67
C ARG A 698 -20.94 -27.90 2.24
N PRO A 699 -22.17 -28.04 1.70
CA PRO A 699 -22.37 -28.50 0.32
C PRO A 699 -21.56 -27.68 -0.69
N LEU A 700 -20.90 -28.37 -1.62
CA LEU A 700 -20.13 -27.77 -2.71
C LEU A 700 -21.10 -27.25 -3.77
N VAL A 701 -21.18 -25.93 -3.94
CA VAL A 701 -22.12 -25.27 -4.86
C VAL A 701 -21.36 -24.59 -5.98
N CYS A 702 -21.83 -24.75 -7.22
CA CYS A 702 -21.38 -23.99 -8.39
C CYS A 702 -22.52 -23.15 -8.94
N ALA A 703 -22.19 -21.97 -9.45
CA ALA A 703 -23.17 -21.06 -10.04
C ALA A 703 -22.60 -20.31 -11.24
N ALA A 704 -23.50 -19.94 -12.14
CA ALA A 704 -23.24 -19.00 -13.22
C ALA A 704 -23.98 -17.69 -12.94
N TYR A 705 -23.27 -16.56 -13.00
CA TYR A 705 -23.84 -15.24 -12.76
C TYR A 705 -23.86 -14.43 -14.04
N ALA A 706 -25.06 -13.98 -14.44
CA ALA A 706 -25.23 -13.03 -15.53
C ALA A 706 -24.71 -11.64 -15.11
N PRO A 707 -24.48 -10.72 -16.07
CA PRO A 707 -24.24 -9.31 -15.78
C PRO A 707 -25.30 -8.74 -14.82
N GLY A 708 -24.87 -7.97 -13.83
CA GLY A 708 -25.73 -7.47 -12.75
C GLY A 708 -25.96 -8.42 -11.58
N GLY A 709 -25.42 -9.65 -11.62
CA GLY A 709 -25.36 -10.54 -10.45
C GLY A 709 -26.55 -11.48 -10.26
N ALA A 710 -27.46 -11.56 -11.23
CA ALA A 710 -28.52 -12.58 -11.20
C ALA A 710 -27.93 -13.96 -11.53
N PRO A 711 -28.19 -15.00 -10.71
CA PRO A 711 -27.75 -16.35 -11.04
C PRO A 711 -28.54 -16.86 -12.27
N VAL A 712 -27.82 -17.29 -13.30
CA VAL A 712 -28.38 -18.03 -14.44
C VAL A 712 -28.80 -19.42 -13.97
N TRP A 713 -27.93 -20.06 -13.18
CA TRP A 713 -28.20 -21.31 -12.49
C TRP A 713 -27.29 -21.43 -11.26
N GLU A 714 -27.72 -22.24 -10.30
CA GLU A 714 -26.96 -22.62 -9.11
C GLU A 714 -27.21 -24.12 -8.88
N THR A 715 -26.15 -24.89 -8.68
CA THR A 715 -26.20 -26.36 -8.58
C THR A 715 -25.30 -26.85 -7.45
N THR A 716 -25.75 -27.87 -6.72
CA THR A 716 -24.96 -28.49 -5.65
C THR A 716 -24.29 -29.75 -6.18
N LEU A 717 -22.96 -29.75 -6.25
CA LEU A 717 -22.16 -30.86 -6.77
C LEU A 717 -21.93 -31.96 -5.74
N SER A 718 -21.81 -31.59 -4.45
CA SER A 718 -21.55 -32.54 -3.37
C SER A 718 -22.12 -32.06 -2.04
N GLU A 719 -23.05 -32.83 -1.47
CA GLU A 719 -23.62 -32.58 -0.14
C GLU A 719 -22.60 -32.80 0.99
N ARG A 720 -21.56 -33.61 0.74
CA ARG A 720 -20.46 -33.85 1.69
C ARG A 720 -19.55 -32.64 1.86
N GLY A 721 -19.70 -31.65 0.97
CA GLY A 721 -18.81 -30.52 0.83
C GLY A 721 -17.50 -30.86 0.15
N GLY A 722 -16.67 -29.84 -0.07
CA GLY A 722 -15.43 -29.98 -0.81
C GLY A 722 -14.85 -28.63 -1.23
N VAL A 723 -13.75 -28.68 -1.96
CA VAL A 723 -13.09 -27.53 -2.57
C VAL A 723 -12.87 -27.82 -4.04
N VAL A 724 -13.18 -26.87 -4.92
CA VAL A 724 -12.86 -26.97 -6.34
C VAL A 724 -11.36 -26.75 -6.56
N LEU A 725 -10.71 -27.69 -7.26
CA LEU A 725 -9.31 -27.59 -7.64
C LEU A 725 -9.11 -26.80 -8.94
N GLY A 726 -10.14 -26.77 -9.80
CA GLY A 726 -10.15 -26.03 -11.06
C GLY A 726 -11.19 -26.57 -12.03
N GLY A 727 -11.17 -26.07 -13.26
CA GLY A 727 -12.13 -26.46 -14.28
C GLY A 727 -11.76 -25.98 -15.67
N ALA A 728 -12.59 -26.36 -16.64
CA ALA A 728 -12.49 -25.96 -18.04
C ALA A 728 -13.88 -25.64 -18.61
N LEU A 729 -14.01 -24.50 -19.28
CA LEU A 729 -15.25 -24.11 -19.96
C LEU A 729 -15.10 -24.32 -21.47
N THR A 730 -16.04 -25.04 -22.06
CA THR A 730 -16.15 -25.23 -23.50
C THR A 730 -17.52 -24.74 -23.97
N PRO A 731 -17.77 -24.61 -25.29
CA PRO A 731 -19.09 -24.25 -25.78
C PRO A 731 -20.17 -25.16 -25.17
N GLY A 732 -21.10 -24.58 -24.42
CA GLY A 732 -22.23 -25.29 -23.80
C GLY A 732 -21.89 -26.26 -22.65
N ARG A 733 -20.65 -26.31 -22.14
CA ARG A 733 -20.29 -27.25 -21.07
C ARG A 733 -19.22 -26.69 -20.13
N LEU A 734 -19.38 -26.93 -18.84
CA LEU A 734 -18.40 -26.57 -17.80
C LEU A 734 -17.92 -27.85 -17.10
N TYR A 735 -16.62 -28.08 -17.13
CA TYR A 735 -15.95 -29.17 -16.42
C TYR A 735 -15.39 -28.66 -15.11
N VAL A 736 -15.65 -29.36 -14.01
CA VAL A 736 -15.22 -28.96 -12.66
C VAL A 736 -14.60 -30.16 -11.96
N VAL A 737 -13.43 -29.99 -11.34
CA VAL A 737 -12.78 -31.03 -10.52
C VAL A 737 -12.77 -30.61 -9.07
N ASP A 738 -13.21 -31.49 -8.18
CA ASP A 738 -13.16 -31.28 -6.73
C ASP A 738 -11.98 -31.99 -6.05
N ASN A 739 -11.77 -31.67 -4.78
CA ASN A 739 -10.75 -32.28 -3.94
C ASN A 739 -11.07 -33.72 -3.50
N HIS A 740 -12.24 -34.26 -3.85
CA HIS A 740 -12.56 -35.68 -3.72
C HIS A 740 -12.27 -36.46 -5.02
N ALA A 741 -11.52 -35.83 -5.93
CA ALA A 741 -11.07 -36.42 -7.18
C ALA A 741 -12.20 -36.82 -8.12
N THR A 742 -13.30 -36.07 -8.09
CA THR A 742 -14.43 -36.21 -9.01
C THR A 742 -14.43 -35.07 -10.01
N LEU A 743 -14.42 -35.45 -11.29
CA LEU A 743 -14.66 -34.58 -12.43
C LEU A 743 -16.16 -34.59 -12.75
N TYR A 744 -16.76 -33.40 -12.76
CA TYR A 744 -18.15 -33.15 -13.10
C TYR A 744 -18.22 -32.49 -14.47
N ALA A 745 -19.08 -32.98 -15.35
CA ALA A 745 -19.46 -32.29 -16.58
C ALA A 745 -20.84 -31.66 -16.40
N LEU A 746 -20.89 -30.33 -16.38
CA LEU A 746 -22.09 -29.54 -16.19
C LEU A 746 -22.57 -28.94 -17.50
N GLY A 747 -23.87 -28.99 -17.74
CA GLY A 747 -24.51 -28.38 -18.90
C GLY A 747 -25.75 -29.14 -19.32
N ASP A 748 -26.25 -28.80 -20.50
CA ASP A 748 -27.45 -29.42 -21.02
C ASP A 748 -27.16 -30.89 -21.39
N ALA A 749 -28.01 -31.82 -20.92
CA ALA A 749 -28.01 -33.19 -21.41
C ALA A 749 -28.29 -33.15 -22.91
N ALA A 750 -27.27 -33.50 -23.71
CA ALA A 750 -27.19 -33.26 -25.14
C ALA A 750 -28.56 -33.26 -25.87
N GLY A 751 -28.93 -32.11 -26.42
CA GLY A 751 -29.67 -32.04 -27.68
C GLY A 751 -28.69 -31.67 -28.80
N PRO A 752 -28.83 -32.24 -30.01
CA PRO A 752 -27.82 -32.27 -31.08
C PRO A 752 -27.28 -30.91 -31.53
#